data_AF-Q096K0-F1
#
_entry.id   AF-Q096K0-F1
#
_cell.length_a   1.000
_cell.length_b   1.000
_cell.length_c   1.000
_cell.angle_alpha   90.00
_cell.angle_beta   90.00
_cell.angle_gamma   90.00
#
_symmetry.space_group_name_H-M   'P 1'
#
loop_
_entity.id
_entity.type
_entity.pdbx_description
1 polymer ?
#
loop_
_entity_poly.entity_id
_entity_poly.type
_entity_poly.pdbx_seq_one_letter_code
_entity_poly.pdbx_strand_id
1 'polypeptide(L)'
;MRVAFYESAQDNIPRVEELSWPELSARLTSHRRSQCPTTPCVRGCPAKNGAAWSPVDIVERRRTENVRAVTVAVFDLDHLTETQLSCLDAVEQRGLAFAVHSTHSNRPPEDYCLRLAIPLSRPVLPREWAAVRQAAIRMLGLPADPATKDLARIYFLPDTPVGLEPLALSGEGMPLDVDALLALSRSGLPAASPTLAPHLEPVDAGPADLYELRGLLRRVRKPEHVVLLRRVLAGEPLAPVGEQDTTLNALMSCAAFALPLDTPEAAVVELFRASFAATAWQEGTEHLCEQALLKLRRHRERRKVRDEARMAENRSIWEALGSKTPEPALLEEDETADDDWVRELVLDATKEGGKRLRNCEANVFTVLLRSPEWRGVLRFNEVTKRLEVEGGPLGPNTDPETLDVLVANWIQRSSYGQLGLQPKAQTVAQQILAVAKRNSYDPVADFLAALVWDGKLRLDELLVAYFGAQGDPLYLRAVGAKFAISAVARALRPGCKVDTVLILEGPQGLRKSTAFQILGGKYFSDAPIDVSNKDSAMLASQFWFIELAELSTFRKSEDQALKAFISRTEDTYRPPYGRTNVKTPRRCVFVGTTNDDDYLRDPTGHRRFWPVKCTRIDTDALTRDRDQLWAEAVVRFHQGETWWLTSEEAAGAEQQAALRAENYGDSRKEVILRWLLEMPPEKRPADVTILQVGVDALMLHPAQVDTRISREISAALKALRFTRGQRRKDDGTRPLVYYLPDELRTAPVEKRGDRRAGLQVIAGSTSL
;
A
#
# COMPACT_ATOMS: atom_id res chain seq x y z
N MET A 1 -40.15 -25.10 26.82
CA MET A 1 -38.83 -24.42 26.86
C MET A 1 -39.05 -22.93 27.00
N ARG A 2 -38.27 -22.24 27.85
CA ARG A 2 -38.39 -20.78 28.06
C ARG A 2 -37.38 -20.06 27.17
N VAL A 3 -37.85 -19.17 26.31
CA VAL A 3 -37.02 -18.34 25.41
C VAL A 3 -37.44 -16.88 25.53
N ALA A 4 -36.54 -15.95 25.21
CA ALA A 4 -36.84 -14.51 25.28
C ALA A 4 -36.98 -13.90 23.89
N PHE A 5 -37.97 -13.02 23.71
CA PHE A 5 -38.14 -12.21 22.51
C PHE A 5 -37.91 -10.73 22.81
N TYR A 6 -37.50 -10.00 21.78
CA TYR A 6 -37.15 -8.58 21.82
C TYR A 6 -37.74 -7.87 20.59
N GLU A 7 -38.26 -6.66 20.77
CA GLU A 7 -38.86 -5.90 19.67
C GLU A 7 -37.82 -5.47 18.62
N SER A 8 -36.57 -5.26 19.05
CA SER A 8 -35.45 -4.93 18.18
C SER A 8 -34.11 -5.32 18.82
N ALA A 9 -33.01 -5.17 18.06
CA ALA A 9 -31.67 -5.43 18.60
C ALA A 9 -31.25 -4.49 19.75
N GLN A 10 -31.87 -3.31 19.84
CA GLN A 10 -31.60 -2.31 20.88
C GLN A 10 -32.45 -2.50 22.14
N ASP A 11 -33.51 -3.31 22.04
CA ASP A 11 -34.35 -3.64 23.18
C ASP A 11 -33.59 -4.54 24.17
N ASN A 12 -33.66 -4.19 25.45
CA ASN A 12 -32.98 -4.87 26.54
C ASN A 12 -33.96 -5.49 27.54
N ILE A 13 -35.26 -5.37 27.32
CA ILE A 13 -36.31 -5.95 28.18
C ILE A 13 -36.79 -7.25 27.53
N PRO A 14 -36.44 -8.43 28.08
CA PRO A 14 -36.84 -9.71 27.50
C PRO A 14 -38.33 -9.96 27.74
N ARG A 15 -39.06 -10.28 26.67
CA ARG A 15 -40.38 -10.92 26.77
C ARG A 15 -40.18 -12.43 26.78
N VAL A 16 -40.13 -13.02 27.98
CA VAL A 16 -39.94 -14.47 28.14
C VAL A 16 -41.25 -15.20 27.84
N GLU A 17 -41.21 -16.15 26.92
CA GLU A 17 -42.31 -17.03 26.56
C GLU A 17 -41.93 -18.49 26.81
N GLU A 18 -42.89 -19.28 27.25
CA GLU A 18 -42.75 -20.73 27.33
C GLU A 18 -43.42 -21.36 26.11
N LEU A 19 -42.61 -22.00 25.27
CA LEU A 19 -43.02 -22.61 24.02
C LEU A 19 -42.70 -24.10 24.01
N SER A 20 -43.46 -24.88 23.24
CA SER A 20 -43.06 -26.22 22.80
C SER A 20 -42.04 -26.13 21.66
N TRP A 21 -41.32 -27.24 21.38
CA TRP A 21 -40.40 -27.28 20.24
C TRP A 21 -41.12 -27.05 18.90
N PRO A 22 -42.28 -27.68 18.60
CA PRO A 22 -43.01 -27.41 17.36
C PRO A 22 -43.40 -25.94 17.18
N GLU A 23 -43.85 -25.27 18.24
CA GLU A 23 -44.22 -23.84 18.18
C GLU A 23 -43.01 -22.96 17.89
N LEU A 24 -41.85 -23.23 18.53
CA LEU A 24 -40.64 -22.47 18.26
C LEU A 24 -40.09 -22.78 16.85
N SER A 25 -40.04 -24.05 16.46
CA SER A 25 -39.60 -24.47 15.13
C SER A 25 -40.41 -23.79 14.02
N ALA A 26 -41.74 -23.76 14.15
CA ALA A 26 -42.63 -23.07 13.21
C ALA A 26 -42.35 -21.56 13.11
N ARG A 27 -41.98 -20.91 14.22
CA ARG A 27 -41.56 -19.49 14.18
C ARG A 27 -40.19 -19.30 13.52
N LEU A 28 -39.27 -20.26 13.69
CA LEU A 28 -37.92 -20.20 13.14
C LEU A 28 -37.85 -20.59 11.67
N THR A 29 -38.87 -21.24 11.11
CA THR A 29 -38.94 -21.57 9.68
C THR A 29 -39.88 -20.65 8.88
N SER A 30 -40.46 -19.63 9.53
CA SER A 30 -41.35 -18.66 8.89
C SER A 30 -40.64 -17.31 8.68
N HIS A 31 -40.22 -17.02 7.45
CA HIS A 31 -39.54 -15.75 7.12
C HIS A 31 -40.49 -14.57 6.94
N ARG A 32 -40.15 -13.46 7.61
CA ARG A 32 -40.66 -12.14 7.22
C ARG A 32 -39.99 -11.67 5.93
N ARG A 33 -40.75 -11.05 5.04
CA ARG A 33 -40.19 -10.40 3.84
C ARG A 33 -39.95 -8.91 4.10
N SER A 34 -38.69 -8.48 4.08
CA SER A 34 -38.31 -7.08 4.30
C SER A 34 -38.13 -6.34 2.98
N GLN A 35 -38.74 -5.17 2.86
CA GLN A 35 -38.51 -4.25 1.75
C GLN A 35 -37.18 -3.54 1.96
N CYS A 36 -36.21 -3.82 1.08
CA CYS A 36 -34.89 -3.23 1.16
C CYS A 36 -34.85 -1.90 0.39
N PRO A 37 -34.10 -0.90 0.87
CA PRO A 37 -34.00 0.41 0.21
C PRO A 37 -33.23 0.36 -1.13
N THR A 38 -32.51 -0.72 -1.41
CA THR A 38 -31.81 -0.94 -2.68
C THR A 38 -32.21 -2.29 -3.27
N THR A 39 -32.29 -2.36 -4.60
CA THR A 39 -32.51 -3.60 -5.36
C THR A 39 -31.39 -3.76 -6.39
N PRO A 40 -30.49 -4.77 -6.27
CA PRO A 40 -30.50 -5.84 -5.27
C PRO A 40 -30.13 -5.36 -3.85
N CYS A 41 -30.48 -6.15 -2.83
CA CYS A 41 -30.20 -5.82 -1.43
C CYS A 41 -28.69 -5.89 -1.13
N VAL A 42 -28.11 -4.81 -0.62
CA VAL A 42 -26.69 -4.74 -0.24
C VAL A 42 -26.39 -5.38 1.13
N ARG A 43 -25.12 -5.74 1.40
CA ARG A 43 -24.67 -6.13 2.74
C ARG A 43 -24.70 -4.93 3.69
N GLY A 44 -25.08 -5.16 4.95
CA GLY A 44 -25.27 -4.08 5.91
C GLY A 44 -26.57 -3.29 5.70
N CYS A 45 -27.55 -3.88 5.01
CA CYS A 45 -28.84 -3.27 4.74
C CYS A 45 -29.48 -2.68 6.02
N PRO A 46 -29.88 -1.40 6.04
CA PRO A 46 -30.51 -0.79 7.21
C PRO A 46 -31.91 -1.34 7.50
N ALA A 47 -32.51 -2.05 6.54
CA ALA A 47 -33.75 -2.81 6.76
C ALA A 47 -33.53 -4.09 7.60
N LYS A 48 -32.27 -4.46 7.90
CA LYS A 48 -31.87 -5.56 8.80
C LYS A 48 -32.09 -5.21 10.29
N ASN A 49 -33.22 -4.60 10.63
CA ASN A 49 -33.58 -4.16 11.97
C ASN A 49 -34.95 -4.74 12.36
N GLY A 50 -35.02 -6.06 12.48
CA GLY A 50 -36.23 -6.78 12.87
C GLY A 50 -36.25 -7.20 14.35
N ALA A 51 -37.37 -7.81 14.75
CA ALA A 51 -37.49 -8.48 16.03
C ALA A 51 -36.43 -9.58 16.19
N ALA A 52 -36.02 -9.81 17.44
CA ALA A 52 -34.97 -10.76 17.77
C ALA A 52 -35.41 -11.67 18.92
N TRP A 53 -34.66 -12.75 19.13
CA TRP A 53 -34.90 -13.70 20.20
C TRP A 53 -33.58 -14.22 20.79
N SER A 54 -33.64 -14.74 22.01
CA SER A 54 -32.52 -15.43 22.66
C SER A 54 -32.96 -16.81 23.15
N PRO A 55 -32.11 -17.83 23.00
CA PRO A 55 -32.43 -19.22 23.32
C PRO A 55 -32.26 -19.53 24.82
N VAL A 56 -32.60 -18.58 25.68
CA VAL A 56 -32.29 -18.61 27.11
C VAL A 56 -33.51 -18.27 27.95
N ASP A 57 -33.56 -18.86 29.15
CA ASP A 57 -34.36 -18.32 30.26
C ASP A 57 -33.57 -17.21 30.92
N ILE A 58 -34.04 -15.97 30.82
CA ILE A 58 -33.37 -14.77 31.33
C ILE A 58 -34.34 -13.95 32.16
N VAL A 59 -33.84 -13.32 33.22
CA VAL A 59 -34.63 -12.40 34.04
C VAL A 59 -34.24 -10.95 33.83
N GLU A 60 -35.15 -10.06 34.21
CA GLU A 60 -34.91 -8.60 34.25
C GLU A 60 -34.47 -7.98 32.92
N ARG A 61 -33.16 -7.81 32.70
CA ARG A 61 -32.57 -7.16 31.53
C ARG A 61 -31.58 -8.07 30.83
N ARG A 62 -31.41 -7.86 29.52
CA ARG A 62 -30.45 -8.57 28.67
C ARG A 62 -29.00 -8.38 29.14
N ARG A 63 -28.55 -9.26 30.02
CA ARG A 63 -27.17 -9.37 30.53
C ARG A 63 -26.86 -10.83 30.88
N THR A 64 -25.61 -11.23 30.71
CA THR A 64 -25.13 -12.60 30.97
C THR A 64 -25.42 -13.04 32.42
N GLU A 65 -25.27 -12.13 33.38
CA GLU A 65 -25.55 -12.36 34.82
C GLU A 65 -27.01 -12.73 35.12
N ASN A 66 -27.93 -12.32 34.25
CA ASN A 66 -29.36 -12.55 34.42
C ASN A 66 -29.86 -13.82 33.71
N VAL A 67 -28.98 -14.53 33.00
CA VAL A 67 -29.34 -15.77 32.31
C VAL A 67 -29.39 -16.92 33.31
N ARG A 68 -30.56 -17.53 33.48
CA ARG A 68 -30.76 -18.68 34.36
C ARG A 68 -30.34 -20.00 33.70
N ALA A 69 -30.64 -20.16 32.41
CA ALA A 69 -30.27 -21.34 31.64
C ALA A 69 -30.35 -21.10 30.13
N VAL A 70 -29.57 -21.85 29.37
CA VAL A 70 -29.76 -22.01 27.91
C VAL A 70 -30.76 -23.13 27.67
N THR A 71 -31.81 -22.87 26.91
CA THR A 71 -32.93 -23.80 26.70
C THR A 71 -33.00 -24.36 25.28
N VAL A 72 -32.29 -23.75 24.34
CA VAL A 72 -32.14 -24.21 22.94
C VAL A 72 -30.68 -24.00 22.51
N ALA A 73 -30.09 -24.95 21.77
CA ALA A 73 -28.78 -24.74 21.17
C ALA A 73 -28.92 -24.02 19.84
N VAL A 74 -28.21 -22.90 19.65
CA VAL A 74 -28.23 -22.11 18.40
C VAL A 74 -26.82 -21.93 17.86
N PHE A 75 -26.63 -22.26 16.58
CA PHE A 75 -25.37 -22.15 15.85
C PHE A 75 -25.56 -21.23 14.64
N ASP A 76 -24.81 -20.13 14.59
CA ASP A 76 -24.71 -19.28 13.39
C ASP A 76 -23.69 -19.91 12.43
N LEU A 77 -24.14 -20.19 11.21
CA LEU A 77 -23.37 -20.79 10.12
C LEU A 77 -23.27 -19.76 9.00
N ASP A 78 -22.27 -18.89 9.08
CA ASP A 78 -22.07 -17.79 8.13
C ASP A 78 -21.00 -18.14 7.08
N HIS A 79 -21.20 -17.69 5.84
CA HIS A 79 -20.22 -17.82 4.76
C HIS A 79 -19.91 -19.25 4.36
N LEU A 80 -20.95 -20.10 4.34
CA LEU A 80 -20.83 -21.44 3.81
C LEU A 80 -20.84 -21.44 2.28
N THR A 81 -19.99 -22.28 1.69
CA THR A 81 -20.08 -22.68 0.28
C THR A 81 -21.14 -23.76 0.08
N GLU A 82 -21.56 -24.00 -1.16
CA GLU A 82 -22.51 -25.08 -1.49
C GLU A 82 -22.02 -26.46 -1.00
N THR A 83 -20.73 -26.76 -1.13
CA THR A 83 -20.12 -28.01 -0.63
C THR A 83 -20.16 -28.15 0.89
N GLN A 84 -20.16 -27.04 1.63
CA GLN A 84 -20.21 -27.01 3.09
C GLN A 84 -21.63 -27.17 3.65
N LEU A 85 -22.68 -27.08 2.81
CA LEU A 85 -24.06 -27.34 3.24
C LEU A 85 -24.28 -28.78 3.71
N SER A 86 -23.42 -29.72 3.29
CA SER A 86 -23.40 -31.11 3.78
C SER A 86 -23.23 -31.24 5.30
N CYS A 87 -22.81 -30.19 6.01
CA CYS A 87 -22.80 -30.20 7.47
C CYS A 87 -24.21 -30.33 8.09
N LEU A 88 -25.26 -30.00 7.35
CA LEU A 88 -26.65 -30.17 7.78
C LEU A 88 -27.08 -31.65 7.74
N ASP A 89 -26.53 -32.44 6.81
CA ASP A 89 -26.81 -33.88 6.70
C ASP A 89 -26.44 -34.62 7.99
N ALA A 90 -25.38 -34.18 8.68
CA ALA A 90 -24.95 -34.77 9.94
C ALA A 90 -25.97 -34.61 11.08
N VAL A 91 -26.81 -33.57 11.01
CA VAL A 91 -27.90 -33.33 11.98
C VAL A 91 -29.06 -34.28 11.70
N GLU A 92 -29.45 -34.41 10.43
CA GLU A 92 -30.50 -35.34 9.97
C GLU A 92 -30.13 -36.80 10.21
N GLN A 93 -28.91 -37.22 9.84
CA GLN A 93 -28.44 -38.61 10.00
C GLN A 93 -28.40 -39.07 11.46
N ARG A 94 -28.26 -38.14 12.41
CA ARG A 94 -28.29 -38.43 13.84
C ARG A 94 -29.71 -38.47 14.43
N GLY A 95 -30.74 -38.22 13.63
CA GLY A 95 -32.13 -38.24 14.05
C GLY A 95 -32.45 -37.16 15.10
N LEU A 96 -31.78 -36.01 15.03
CA LEU A 96 -32.01 -34.90 15.93
C LEU A 96 -33.18 -34.04 15.44
N ALA A 97 -33.96 -33.49 16.38
CA ALA A 97 -34.89 -32.42 16.07
C ALA A 97 -34.12 -31.13 15.76
N PHE A 98 -34.46 -30.41 14.69
CA PHE A 98 -33.78 -29.15 14.36
C PHE A 98 -34.64 -28.20 13.53
N ALA A 99 -34.27 -26.93 13.52
CA ALA A 99 -34.77 -25.90 12.63
C ALA A 99 -33.59 -25.12 12.05
N VAL A 100 -33.51 -25.03 10.73
CA VAL A 100 -32.52 -24.27 9.98
C VAL A 100 -33.24 -23.18 9.19
N HIS A 101 -32.72 -21.96 9.24
CA HIS A 101 -33.23 -20.88 8.41
C HIS A 101 -32.13 -19.97 7.90
N SER A 102 -32.32 -19.40 6.71
CA SER A 102 -31.47 -18.34 6.18
C SER A 102 -31.64 -17.06 6.99
N THR A 103 -30.56 -16.29 7.08
CA THR A 103 -30.58 -14.93 7.65
C THR A 103 -30.77 -13.89 6.54
N HIS A 104 -31.08 -12.65 6.90
CA HIS A 104 -31.21 -11.53 5.94
C HIS A 104 -29.95 -11.32 5.07
N SER A 105 -28.80 -11.77 5.55
CA SER A 105 -27.51 -11.67 4.86
C SER A 105 -27.24 -12.80 3.85
N ASN A 106 -28.12 -13.81 3.75
CA ASN A 106 -27.96 -14.95 2.85
C ASN A 106 -27.95 -14.53 1.37
N ARG A 107 -26.97 -15.01 0.58
CA ARG A 107 -26.77 -14.70 -0.85
C ARG A 107 -26.35 -15.96 -1.61
N PRO A 108 -27.28 -16.90 -1.87
CA PRO A 108 -26.96 -18.09 -2.65
C PRO A 108 -26.81 -17.76 -4.15
N PRO A 109 -25.98 -18.52 -4.90
CA PRO A 109 -25.19 -19.68 -4.46
C PRO A 109 -23.83 -19.31 -3.85
N GLU A 110 -23.40 -18.05 -3.90
CA GLU A 110 -22.03 -17.67 -3.56
C GLU A 110 -21.73 -17.63 -2.05
N ASP A 111 -22.75 -17.39 -1.22
CA ASP A 111 -22.61 -17.21 0.24
C ASP A 111 -23.89 -17.60 1.00
N TYR A 112 -23.84 -18.74 1.69
CA TYR A 112 -24.93 -19.18 2.56
C TYR A 112 -24.71 -18.71 4.01
N CYS A 113 -25.65 -17.93 4.54
CA CYS A 113 -25.70 -17.48 5.93
C CYS A 113 -26.93 -18.06 6.62
N LEU A 114 -26.75 -19.15 7.36
CA LEU A 114 -27.81 -19.96 7.97
C LEU A 114 -27.72 -19.94 9.50
N ARG A 115 -28.83 -20.25 10.16
CA ARG A 115 -28.89 -20.48 11.60
C ARG A 115 -29.53 -21.82 11.88
N LEU A 116 -28.83 -22.65 12.64
CA LEU A 116 -29.28 -23.97 13.09
C LEU A 116 -29.68 -23.90 14.57
N ALA A 117 -30.94 -24.22 14.87
CA ALA A 117 -31.46 -24.35 16.23
C ALA A 117 -31.83 -25.81 16.53
N ILE A 118 -31.46 -26.30 17.71
CA ILE A 118 -31.69 -27.68 18.15
C ILE A 118 -32.24 -27.66 19.59
N PRO A 119 -33.35 -28.35 19.91
CA PRO A 119 -33.87 -28.39 21.26
C PRO A 119 -32.93 -29.18 22.17
N LEU A 120 -32.81 -28.76 23.42
CA LEU A 120 -31.97 -29.43 24.43
C LEU A 120 -32.81 -30.39 25.27
N SER A 121 -32.23 -31.55 25.61
CA SER A 121 -32.87 -32.57 26.48
C SER A 121 -33.21 -32.04 27.87
N ARG A 122 -32.44 -31.06 28.36
CA ARG A 122 -32.73 -30.27 29.56
C ARG A 122 -32.15 -28.86 29.44
N PRO A 123 -32.63 -27.88 30.24
CA PRO A 123 -31.96 -26.59 30.36
C PRO A 123 -30.50 -26.75 30.81
N VAL A 124 -29.61 -26.00 30.18
CA VAL A 124 -28.16 -26.00 30.43
C VAL A 124 -27.79 -24.83 31.31
N LEU A 125 -27.08 -25.07 32.41
CA LEU A 125 -26.66 -23.99 33.29
C LEU A 125 -25.64 -23.07 32.58
N PRO A 126 -25.59 -21.77 32.90
CA PRO A 126 -24.61 -20.83 32.33
C PRO A 126 -23.17 -21.36 32.30
N ARG A 127 -22.75 -22.02 33.38
CA ARG A 127 -21.41 -22.64 33.53
C ARG A 127 -21.18 -23.87 32.67
N GLU A 128 -22.24 -24.57 32.26
CA GLU A 128 -22.19 -25.79 31.45
C GLU A 128 -22.18 -25.48 29.95
N TRP A 129 -22.72 -24.32 29.55
CA TRP A 129 -22.98 -24.00 28.14
C TRP A 129 -21.74 -24.07 27.26
N ALA A 130 -20.60 -23.55 27.72
CA ALA A 130 -19.37 -23.57 26.94
C ALA A 130 -18.94 -25.01 26.56
N ALA A 131 -19.00 -25.93 27.52
CA ALA A 131 -18.63 -27.34 27.33
C ALA A 131 -19.65 -28.07 26.43
N VAL A 132 -20.95 -27.90 26.70
CA VAL A 132 -22.04 -28.48 25.88
C VAL A 132 -21.95 -28.01 24.44
N ARG A 133 -21.77 -26.71 24.21
CA ARG A 133 -21.65 -26.11 22.89
C ARG A 133 -20.44 -26.66 22.13
N GLN A 134 -19.27 -26.72 22.77
CA GLN A 134 -18.05 -27.20 22.12
C GLN A 134 -18.12 -28.71 21.81
N ALA A 135 -18.73 -29.51 22.68
CA ALA A 135 -18.98 -30.92 22.43
C ALA A 135 -19.97 -31.10 21.27
N ALA A 136 -21.05 -30.30 21.21
CA ALA A 136 -22.02 -30.34 20.12
C ALA A 136 -21.40 -29.98 18.77
N ILE A 137 -20.62 -28.89 18.71
CA ILE A 137 -19.91 -28.49 17.48
C ILE A 137 -18.98 -29.61 16.98
N ARG A 138 -18.25 -30.26 17.89
CA ARG A 138 -17.36 -31.38 17.55
C ARG A 138 -18.14 -32.61 17.09
N MET A 139 -19.20 -32.97 17.80
CA MET A 139 -20.04 -34.14 17.48
C MET A 139 -20.74 -34.00 16.12
N LEU A 140 -21.14 -32.79 15.77
CA LEU A 140 -21.91 -32.47 14.56
C LEU A 140 -21.03 -31.95 13.41
N GLY A 141 -19.74 -31.70 13.63
CA GLY A 141 -18.84 -31.19 12.59
C GLY A 141 -19.18 -29.77 12.09
N LEU A 142 -19.78 -28.93 12.94
CA LEU A 142 -20.36 -27.65 12.52
C LEU A 142 -19.30 -26.53 12.38
N PRO A 143 -19.26 -25.77 11.28
CA PRO A 143 -18.41 -24.58 11.12
C PRO A 143 -19.00 -23.34 11.82
N ALA A 144 -19.46 -23.47 13.06
CA ALA A 144 -20.22 -22.42 13.76
C ALA A 144 -19.38 -21.23 14.25
N ASP A 145 -19.94 -20.01 14.19
CA ASP A 145 -19.35 -18.78 14.74
C ASP A 145 -18.99 -18.97 16.23
N PRO A 146 -17.71 -18.75 16.64
CA PRO A 146 -17.26 -18.79 18.03
C PRO A 146 -18.05 -17.91 18.99
N ALA A 147 -18.66 -16.82 18.51
CA ALA A 147 -19.36 -15.84 19.34
C ALA A 147 -20.74 -16.30 19.85
N THR A 148 -21.22 -17.48 19.43
CA THR A 148 -22.41 -18.15 20.02
C THR A 148 -22.20 -18.67 21.46
N LYS A 149 -21.01 -18.46 22.04
CA LYS A 149 -20.74 -18.73 23.47
C LYS A 149 -21.33 -17.68 24.43
N ASP A 150 -21.64 -16.48 23.93
CA ASP A 150 -22.19 -15.39 24.75
C ASP A 150 -23.66 -15.65 25.10
N LEU A 151 -23.96 -15.74 26.40
CA LEU A 151 -25.29 -16.02 26.93
C LEU A 151 -26.28 -14.86 26.72
N ALA A 152 -25.79 -13.63 26.60
CA ALA A 152 -26.63 -12.45 26.36
C ALA A 152 -26.92 -12.22 24.86
N ARG A 153 -26.43 -13.12 23.98
CA ARG A 153 -26.59 -12.98 22.53
C ARG A 153 -28.06 -13.06 22.13
N ILE A 154 -28.43 -12.16 21.21
CA ILE A 154 -29.71 -12.19 20.51
C ILE A 154 -29.50 -12.61 19.05
N TYR A 155 -30.53 -13.21 18.49
CA TYR A 155 -30.59 -13.70 17.14
C TYR A 155 -31.80 -13.07 16.47
N PHE A 156 -31.59 -12.38 15.35
CA PHE A 156 -32.73 -11.87 14.57
C PHE A 156 -33.66 -13.02 14.15
N LEU A 157 -34.96 -12.80 14.22
CA LEU A 157 -35.93 -13.74 13.67
C LEU A 157 -35.74 -13.89 12.15
N PRO A 158 -36.20 -15.01 11.55
CA PRO A 158 -36.03 -15.27 10.12
C PRO A 158 -36.59 -14.14 9.26
N ASP A 159 -35.74 -13.55 8.43
CA ASP A 159 -36.09 -12.43 7.58
C ASP A 159 -35.34 -12.54 6.25
N THR A 160 -35.98 -12.20 5.14
CA THR A 160 -35.40 -12.28 3.80
C THR A 160 -35.82 -11.06 2.97
N PRO A 161 -34.88 -10.43 2.23
CA PRO A 161 -35.20 -9.36 1.28
C PRO A 161 -36.26 -9.78 0.25
N VAL A 162 -37.15 -8.86 -0.10
CA VAL A 162 -38.08 -9.06 -1.23
C VAL A 162 -37.27 -9.36 -2.50
N GLY A 163 -37.62 -10.46 -3.19
CA GLY A 163 -36.95 -10.90 -4.42
C GLY A 163 -35.90 -12.00 -4.23
N LEU A 164 -35.59 -12.40 -2.99
CA LEU A 164 -34.79 -13.58 -2.69
C LEU A 164 -35.66 -14.69 -2.10
N GLU A 165 -35.39 -15.93 -2.49
CA GLU A 165 -36.04 -17.10 -1.89
C GLU A 165 -35.35 -17.48 -0.57
N PRO A 166 -36.09 -17.58 0.55
CA PRO A 166 -35.53 -18.00 1.83
C PRO A 166 -35.24 -19.50 1.83
N LEU A 167 -34.21 -19.90 2.59
CA LEU A 167 -33.98 -21.30 2.94
C LEU A 167 -34.57 -21.54 4.33
N ALA A 168 -35.48 -22.49 4.45
CA ALA A 168 -36.05 -22.91 5.73
C ALA A 168 -36.25 -24.43 5.72
N LEU A 169 -35.69 -25.13 6.70
CA LEU A 169 -35.76 -26.57 6.84
C LEU A 169 -35.98 -26.91 8.32
N SER A 170 -36.74 -27.95 8.61
CA SER A 170 -36.88 -28.47 9.98
C SER A 170 -37.04 -29.97 9.96
N GLY A 171 -36.43 -30.65 10.93
CA GLY A 171 -36.55 -32.08 11.15
C GLY A 171 -37.18 -32.40 12.50
N GLU A 172 -37.96 -33.48 12.54
CA GLU A 172 -38.40 -34.11 13.79
C GLU A 172 -37.35 -35.11 14.27
N GLY A 173 -37.23 -35.26 15.59
CA GLY A 173 -36.24 -36.16 16.15
C GLY A 173 -36.02 -35.97 17.65
N MET A 174 -34.93 -36.52 18.14
CA MET A 174 -34.54 -36.43 19.55
C MET A 174 -33.93 -35.07 19.86
N PRO A 175 -34.13 -34.52 21.08
CA PRO A 175 -33.40 -33.36 21.51
C PRO A 175 -31.92 -33.68 21.71
N LEU A 176 -31.07 -32.66 21.65
CA LEU A 176 -29.65 -32.78 21.90
C LEU A 176 -29.40 -33.17 23.37
N ASP A 177 -28.75 -34.31 23.57
CA ASP A 177 -28.49 -34.86 24.90
C ASP A 177 -27.38 -34.07 25.61
N VAL A 178 -27.78 -33.30 26.63
CA VAL A 178 -26.88 -32.40 27.36
C VAL A 178 -25.91 -33.18 28.23
N ASP A 179 -26.39 -34.24 28.89
CA ASP A 179 -25.58 -34.99 29.84
C ASP A 179 -24.59 -35.90 29.11
N ALA A 180 -24.98 -36.46 27.97
CA ALA A 180 -24.06 -37.16 27.07
C ALA A 180 -22.97 -36.22 26.54
N LEU A 181 -23.30 -34.98 26.14
CA LEU A 181 -22.32 -33.99 25.71
C LEU A 181 -21.37 -33.55 26.83
N LEU A 182 -21.87 -33.38 28.05
CA LEU A 182 -21.04 -33.11 29.23
C LEU A 182 -20.16 -34.30 29.62
N ALA A 183 -20.61 -35.53 29.40
CA ALA A 183 -19.82 -36.74 29.60
C ALA A 183 -18.71 -36.84 28.53
N LEU A 184 -19.04 -36.61 27.26
CA LEU A 184 -18.07 -36.52 26.16
C LEU A 184 -17.00 -35.47 26.45
N SER A 185 -17.41 -34.28 26.88
CA SER A 185 -16.49 -33.20 27.27
C SER A 185 -15.57 -33.56 28.44
N ARG A 186 -15.98 -34.46 29.35
CA ARG A 186 -15.18 -34.90 30.51
C ARG A 186 -14.27 -36.10 30.20
N SER A 187 -14.64 -36.91 29.21
CA SER A 187 -13.97 -38.18 28.88
C SER A 187 -12.65 -38.04 28.11
N GLY A 188 -12.32 -36.86 27.59
CA GLY A 188 -11.02 -36.59 26.95
C GLY A 188 -10.68 -37.46 25.73
N LEU A 189 -11.63 -38.18 25.13
CA LEU A 189 -11.38 -38.98 23.92
C LEU A 189 -11.02 -38.07 22.72
N PRO A 190 -10.08 -38.51 21.85
CA PRO A 190 -9.56 -37.69 20.76
C PRO A 190 -10.65 -37.36 19.73
N ALA A 191 -10.46 -36.23 19.04
CA ALA A 191 -11.35 -35.74 18.01
C ALA A 191 -11.68 -36.82 16.97
N ALA A 192 -12.95 -36.87 16.53
CA ALA A 192 -13.36 -37.68 15.39
C ALA A 192 -12.39 -37.46 14.21
N SER A 193 -11.90 -38.55 13.64
CA SER A 193 -11.05 -38.53 12.45
C SER A 193 -11.75 -37.73 11.34
N PRO A 194 -11.07 -36.76 10.71
CA PRO A 194 -11.59 -36.16 9.49
C PRO A 194 -11.70 -37.26 8.43
N THR A 195 -12.87 -37.37 7.82
CA THR A 195 -13.10 -38.18 6.62
C THR A 195 -11.97 -37.88 5.61
N LEU A 196 -11.30 -38.94 5.14
CA LEU A 196 -10.15 -38.84 4.25
C LEU A 196 -10.46 -37.97 3.03
N ALA A 197 -9.88 -36.77 2.99
CA ALA A 197 -9.33 -36.24 1.75
C ALA A 197 -7.97 -36.94 1.50
N PRO A 198 -7.53 -37.11 0.25
CA PRO A 198 -6.34 -37.88 -0.06
C PRO A 198 -5.14 -37.32 0.71
N HIS A 199 -4.42 -38.20 1.41
CA HIS A 199 -3.19 -37.88 2.10
C HIS A 199 -2.17 -37.29 1.12
N LEU A 200 -1.91 -35.99 1.23
CA LEU A 200 -0.62 -35.43 0.89
C LEU A 200 0.27 -35.60 2.12
N GLU A 201 1.40 -36.27 1.95
CA GLU A 201 2.41 -36.44 3.00
C GLU A 201 2.91 -35.08 3.51
N PRO A 202 3.39 -34.98 4.76
CA PRO A 202 3.91 -33.73 5.29
C PRO A 202 5.17 -33.35 4.52
N VAL A 203 5.11 -32.28 3.74
CA VAL A 203 6.30 -31.65 3.15
C VAL A 203 7.09 -31.03 4.31
N ASP A 204 8.28 -31.56 4.54
CA ASP A 204 9.25 -31.09 5.54
C ASP A 204 9.83 -29.74 5.09
N ALA A 205 9.09 -28.65 5.36
CA ALA A 205 9.58 -27.29 5.17
C ALA A 205 10.54 -26.93 6.31
N GLY A 206 11.80 -26.58 5.95
CA GLY A 206 12.90 -26.34 6.90
C GLY A 206 12.60 -25.33 8.03
N PRO A 207 13.45 -25.29 9.08
CA PRO A 207 13.17 -24.55 10.31
C PRO A 207 13.18 -23.04 10.07
N ALA A 208 12.00 -22.39 10.15
CA ALA A 208 11.89 -20.95 10.00
C ALA A 208 12.57 -20.19 11.15
N ASP A 209 13.26 -19.09 10.81
CA ASP A 209 14.00 -18.26 11.77
C ASP A 209 13.06 -17.40 12.62
N LEU A 210 12.91 -17.79 13.89
CA LEU A 210 12.08 -17.09 14.87
C LEU A 210 12.53 -15.65 15.12
N TYR A 211 13.80 -15.30 14.92
CA TYR A 211 14.27 -13.93 15.11
C TYR A 211 13.76 -13.01 13.99
N GLU A 212 13.81 -13.46 12.74
CA GLU A 212 13.30 -12.70 11.59
C GLU A 212 11.79 -12.47 11.70
N LEU A 213 11.04 -13.52 12.06
CA LEU A 213 9.60 -13.42 12.27
C LEU A 213 9.25 -12.45 13.42
N ARG A 214 10.06 -12.39 14.50
CA ARG A 214 9.93 -11.35 15.54
C ARG A 214 10.19 -9.96 14.99
N GLY A 215 11.16 -9.81 14.09
CA GLY A 215 11.46 -8.56 13.41
C GLY A 215 10.28 -8.05 12.59
N LEU A 216 9.61 -8.93 11.84
CA LEU A 216 8.42 -8.60 11.05
C LEU A 216 7.24 -8.20 11.94
N LEU A 217 6.99 -8.95 13.02
CA LEU A 217 5.94 -8.61 13.99
C LEU A 217 6.19 -7.25 14.67
N ARG A 218 7.45 -6.86 14.90
CA ARG A 218 7.80 -5.54 15.45
C ARG A 218 7.53 -4.37 14.50
N ARG A 219 7.28 -4.62 13.21
CA ARG A 219 6.94 -3.57 12.21
C ARG A 219 5.47 -3.18 12.23
N VAL A 220 4.61 -3.93 12.93
CA VAL A 220 3.19 -3.59 13.11
C VAL A 220 3.07 -2.24 13.81
N ARG A 221 2.29 -1.30 13.27
CA ARG A 221 2.20 0.09 13.78
C ARG A 221 0.93 0.40 14.56
N LYS A 222 -0.07 -0.48 14.56
CA LYS A 222 -1.35 -0.25 15.24
C LYS A 222 -1.12 -0.23 16.76
N PRO A 223 -1.44 0.85 17.51
CA PRO A 223 -1.06 0.99 18.90
C PRO A 223 -1.45 -0.19 19.80
N GLU A 224 -2.69 -0.68 19.67
CA GLU A 224 -3.16 -1.84 20.45
C GLU A 224 -2.40 -3.14 20.12
N HIS A 225 -2.00 -3.34 18.86
CA HIS A 225 -1.25 -4.53 18.44
C HIS A 225 0.23 -4.45 18.82
N VAL A 226 0.81 -3.25 18.82
CA VAL A 226 2.19 -3.01 19.28
C VAL A 226 2.35 -3.40 20.74
N VAL A 227 1.42 -2.95 21.59
CA VAL A 227 1.44 -3.25 23.04
C VAL A 227 1.28 -4.75 23.26
N LEU A 228 0.33 -5.39 22.56
CA LEU A 228 0.14 -6.82 22.62
C LEU A 228 1.42 -7.57 22.22
N LEU A 229 1.92 -7.36 20.99
CA LEU A 229 3.06 -8.08 20.45
C LEU A 229 4.33 -7.92 21.29
N ARG A 230 4.59 -6.73 21.86
CA ARG A 230 5.74 -6.53 22.76
C ARG A 230 5.65 -7.43 23.99
N ARG A 231 4.48 -7.50 24.62
CA ARG A 231 4.25 -8.33 25.82
C ARG A 231 4.36 -9.82 25.52
N VAL A 232 3.66 -10.28 24.48
CA VAL A 232 3.65 -11.71 24.12
C VAL A 232 5.05 -12.18 23.70
N LEU A 233 5.76 -11.37 22.92
CA LEU A 233 7.14 -11.67 22.52
C LEU A 233 8.13 -11.55 23.68
N ALA A 234 7.83 -10.85 24.77
CA ALA A 234 8.64 -10.86 25.98
C ALA A 234 8.39 -12.10 26.86
N GLY A 235 7.44 -12.96 26.48
CA GLY A 235 7.05 -14.14 27.28
C GLY A 235 6.08 -13.81 28.41
N GLU A 236 5.50 -12.61 28.44
CA GLU A 236 4.46 -12.27 29.42
C GLU A 236 3.17 -13.06 29.16
N PRO A 237 2.32 -13.31 30.19
CA PRO A 237 1.03 -13.95 29.99
C PRO A 237 0.18 -13.22 28.94
N LEU A 238 -0.46 -13.99 28.07
CA LEU A 238 -1.22 -13.51 26.92
C LEU A 238 -2.28 -12.47 27.33
N ALA A 239 -3.07 -12.79 28.35
CA ALA A 239 -4.04 -11.88 28.97
C ALA A 239 -4.46 -12.40 30.37
N PRO A 240 -5.12 -11.57 31.19
CA PRO A 240 -5.78 -12.00 32.42
C PRO A 240 -6.86 -13.06 32.17
N VAL A 241 -7.24 -13.78 33.22
CA VAL A 241 -8.30 -14.80 33.17
C VAL A 241 -9.62 -14.17 32.71
N GLY A 242 -10.16 -14.67 31.59
CA GLY A 242 -11.39 -14.20 30.94
C GLY A 242 -11.18 -13.54 29.58
N GLU A 243 -9.97 -13.03 29.29
CA GLU A 243 -9.67 -12.29 28.05
C GLU A 243 -8.76 -13.04 27.07
N GLN A 244 -8.28 -14.24 27.43
CA GLN A 244 -7.19 -14.88 26.70
C GLN A 244 -7.61 -15.38 25.30
N ASP A 245 -8.85 -15.83 25.09
CA ASP A 245 -9.33 -16.29 23.77
C ASP A 245 -9.45 -15.15 22.74
N THR A 246 -9.96 -13.99 23.19
CA THR A 246 -10.06 -12.77 22.37
C THR A 246 -8.67 -12.26 22.01
N THR A 247 -7.76 -12.26 22.99
CA THR A 247 -6.39 -11.81 22.81
C THR A 247 -5.58 -12.76 21.93
N LEU A 248 -5.80 -14.08 22.06
CA LEU A 248 -5.23 -15.09 21.16
C LEU A 248 -5.70 -14.88 19.72
N ASN A 249 -6.98 -14.57 19.53
CA ASN A 249 -7.53 -14.28 18.20
C ASN A 249 -6.92 -13.02 17.58
N ALA A 250 -6.74 -11.96 18.36
CA ALA A 250 -6.06 -10.75 17.91
C ALA A 250 -4.59 -11.03 17.56
N LEU A 251 -3.88 -11.77 18.40
CA LEU A 251 -2.48 -12.16 18.18
C LEU A 251 -2.30 -12.98 16.89
N MET A 252 -3.14 -14.00 16.67
CA MET A 252 -3.09 -14.83 15.46
C MET A 252 -3.52 -14.07 14.21
N SER A 253 -4.42 -13.08 14.35
CA SER A 253 -4.72 -12.13 13.27
C SER A 253 -3.48 -11.31 12.92
N CYS A 254 -2.79 -10.75 13.91
CA CYS A 254 -1.56 -9.99 13.66
C CYS A 254 -0.51 -10.85 12.97
N ALA A 255 -0.29 -12.08 13.44
CA ALA A 255 0.65 -13.01 12.82
C ALA A 255 0.27 -13.32 11.36
N ALA A 256 -0.99 -13.63 11.08
CA ALA A 256 -1.45 -13.95 9.72
C ALA A 256 -1.29 -12.81 8.71
N PHE A 257 -1.39 -11.54 9.15
CA PHE A 257 -1.28 -10.37 8.27
C PHE A 257 0.12 -9.74 8.26
N ALA A 258 0.94 -9.96 9.29
CA ALA A 258 2.28 -9.41 9.37
C ALA A 258 3.37 -10.38 8.87
N LEU A 259 3.11 -11.69 8.91
CA LEU A 259 4.04 -12.71 8.46
C LEU A 259 3.73 -13.17 7.03
N PRO A 260 4.71 -13.73 6.30
CA PRO A 260 4.48 -14.44 5.04
C PRO A 260 3.43 -15.56 5.17
N LEU A 261 2.66 -15.80 4.09
CA LEU A 261 1.58 -16.80 4.10
C LEU A 261 2.10 -18.23 4.21
N ASP A 262 3.31 -18.46 3.69
CA ASP A 262 4.08 -19.70 3.67
C ASP A 262 4.87 -19.96 4.97
N THR A 263 4.88 -19.03 5.95
CA THR A 263 5.60 -19.26 7.21
C THR A 263 5.11 -20.54 7.91
N PRO A 264 6.00 -21.48 8.28
CA PRO A 264 5.62 -22.71 8.96
C PRO A 264 4.82 -22.46 10.23
N GLU A 265 3.72 -23.18 10.38
CA GLU A 265 2.80 -23.04 11.51
C GLU A 265 3.47 -23.30 12.87
N ALA A 266 4.33 -24.32 12.92
CA ALA A 266 5.12 -24.65 14.10
C ALA A 266 5.99 -23.47 14.55
N ALA A 267 6.61 -22.76 13.59
CA ALA A 267 7.43 -21.59 13.90
C ALA A 267 6.58 -20.43 14.45
N VAL A 268 5.38 -20.20 13.89
CA VAL A 268 4.48 -19.15 14.41
C VAL A 268 4.05 -19.44 15.84
N VAL A 269 3.79 -20.70 16.19
CA VAL A 269 3.47 -21.08 17.58
C VAL A 269 4.67 -20.91 18.49
N GLU A 270 5.85 -21.32 18.02
CA GLU A 270 7.09 -21.26 18.81
C GLU A 270 7.47 -19.82 19.19
N LEU A 271 7.15 -18.82 18.35
CA LEU A 271 7.30 -17.39 18.67
C LEU A 271 6.60 -16.98 19.96
N PHE A 272 5.49 -17.61 20.29
CA PHE A 272 4.60 -17.23 21.38
C PHE A 272 4.55 -18.30 22.48
N ARG A 273 5.23 -19.44 22.33
CA ARG A 273 5.22 -20.57 23.27
C ARG A 273 5.57 -20.14 24.69
N ALA A 274 6.54 -19.24 24.87
CA ALA A 274 6.90 -18.71 26.19
C ALA A 274 5.74 -17.97 26.87
N SER A 275 4.99 -17.16 26.12
CA SER A 275 3.80 -16.47 26.62
C SER A 275 2.65 -17.44 26.89
N PHE A 276 2.47 -18.44 26.01
CA PHE A 276 1.45 -19.47 26.19
C PHE A 276 1.71 -20.28 27.47
N ALA A 277 2.96 -20.62 27.74
CA ALA A 277 3.37 -21.30 28.98
C ALA A 277 3.18 -20.43 30.23
N ALA A 278 3.35 -19.11 30.10
CA ALA A 278 3.10 -18.15 31.19
C ALA A 278 1.61 -17.84 31.40
N THR A 279 0.73 -18.25 30.48
CA THR A 279 -0.71 -17.93 30.53
C THR A 279 -1.45 -18.97 31.38
N ALA A 280 -2.18 -18.51 32.39
CA ALA A 280 -3.07 -19.36 33.18
C ALA A 280 -4.27 -19.80 32.33
N TRP A 281 -4.09 -20.91 31.61
CA TRP A 281 -5.08 -21.54 30.74
C TRP A 281 -5.37 -22.95 31.27
N GLN A 282 -6.64 -23.24 31.57
CA GLN A 282 -7.03 -24.41 32.37
C GLN A 282 -6.65 -25.74 31.70
N GLU A 283 -6.66 -25.77 30.36
CA GLU A 283 -6.37 -26.93 29.53
C GLU A 283 -4.88 -27.06 29.16
N GLY A 284 -4.03 -26.14 29.64
CA GLY A 284 -2.59 -26.17 29.47
C GLY A 284 -2.06 -25.56 28.16
N THR A 285 -0.72 -25.47 28.07
CA THR A 285 0.01 -24.79 26.99
C THR A 285 -0.23 -25.41 25.62
N GLU A 286 -0.19 -26.75 25.52
CA GLU A 286 -0.37 -27.44 24.23
C GLU A 286 -1.78 -27.22 23.66
N HIS A 287 -2.81 -27.21 24.51
CA HIS A 287 -4.16 -26.87 24.07
C HIS A 287 -4.23 -25.42 23.56
N LEU A 288 -3.53 -24.49 24.21
CA LEU A 288 -3.46 -23.09 23.76
C LEU A 288 -2.72 -22.96 22.42
N CYS A 289 -1.67 -23.75 22.20
CA CYS A 289 -0.97 -23.87 20.91
C CYS A 289 -1.91 -24.37 19.80
N GLU A 290 -2.70 -25.42 20.07
CA GLU A 290 -3.70 -25.92 19.11
C GLU A 290 -4.76 -24.86 18.77
N GLN A 291 -5.26 -24.13 19.76
CA GLN A 291 -6.20 -23.02 19.54
C GLN A 291 -5.56 -21.88 18.75
N ALA A 292 -4.27 -21.61 18.96
CA ALA A 292 -3.51 -20.62 18.18
C ALA A 292 -3.44 -21.02 16.71
N LEU A 293 -3.11 -22.28 16.41
CA LEU A 293 -3.04 -22.81 15.04
C LEU A 293 -4.39 -22.73 14.32
N LEU A 294 -5.47 -23.13 14.98
CA LEU A 294 -6.81 -23.05 14.39
C LEU A 294 -7.19 -21.61 14.02
N LYS A 295 -6.87 -20.64 14.88
CA LYS A 295 -7.12 -19.22 14.60
C LYS A 295 -6.20 -18.68 13.51
N LEU A 296 -4.91 -19.06 13.53
CA LEU A 296 -3.93 -18.68 12.50
C LEU A 296 -4.38 -19.14 11.11
N ARG A 297 -4.75 -20.41 10.96
CA ARG A 297 -5.28 -20.98 9.71
C ARG A 297 -6.49 -20.20 9.22
N ARG A 298 -7.46 -19.94 10.10
CA ARG A 298 -8.66 -19.13 9.76
C ARG A 298 -8.32 -17.71 9.29
N HIS A 299 -7.35 -17.05 9.93
CA HIS A 299 -6.94 -15.70 9.52
C HIS A 299 -6.13 -15.70 8.22
N ARG A 300 -5.28 -16.72 8.00
CA ARG A 300 -4.57 -16.92 6.73
C ARG A 300 -5.54 -17.16 5.59
N GLU A 301 -6.53 -18.00 5.81
CA GLU A 301 -7.57 -18.28 4.81
C GLU A 301 -8.38 -17.03 4.49
N ARG A 302 -8.80 -16.26 5.51
CA ARG A 302 -9.42 -14.95 5.29
C ARG A 302 -8.54 -13.99 4.50
N ARG A 303 -7.23 -13.99 4.75
CA ARG A 303 -6.28 -13.18 4.01
C ARG A 303 -6.19 -13.65 2.56
N LYS A 304 -6.07 -14.96 2.29
CA LYS A 304 -6.06 -15.56 0.95
C LYS A 304 -7.33 -15.19 0.19
N VAL A 305 -8.51 -15.48 0.74
CA VAL A 305 -9.80 -15.14 0.12
C VAL A 305 -9.92 -13.64 -0.14
N ARG A 306 -9.46 -12.78 0.79
CA ARG A 306 -9.46 -11.33 0.56
C ARG A 306 -8.50 -10.91 -0.54
N ASP A 307 -7.30 -11.49 -0.57
CA ASP A 307 -6.27 -11.17 -1.56
C ASP A 307 -6.68 -11.71 -2.95
N GLU A 308 -7.33 -12.88 -3.01
CA GLU A 308 -7.94 -13.48 -4.21
C GLU A 308 -9.16 -12.70 -4.70
N ALA A 309 -10.07 -12.30 -3.82
CA ALA A 309 -11.21 -11.45 -4.15
C ALA A 309 -10.73 -10.09 -4.66
N ARG A 310 -9.68 -9.53 -4.05
CA ARG A 310 -9.02 -8.31 -4.53
C ARG A 310 -8.39 -8.50 -5.90
N MET A 311 -7.73 -9.64 -6.15
CA MET A 311 -7.20 -9.99 -7.47
C MET A 311 -8.31 -10.25 -8.50
N ALA A 312 -9.44 -10.80 -8.09
CA ALA A 312 -10.61 -11.03 -8.93
C ALA A 312 -11.36 -9.73 -9.24
N GLU A 313 -11.49 -8.83 -8.29
CA GLU A 313 -12.03 -7.48 -8.48
C GLU A 313 -11.11 -6.67 -9.41
N ASN A 314 -9.79 -6.75 -9.22
CA ASN A 314 -8.82 -6.25 -10.19
C ASN A 314 -9.09 -6.84 -11.57
N ARG A 315 -9.15 -8.17 -11.71
CA ARG A 315 -9.45 -8.85 -12.98
C ARG A 315 -10.77 -8.38 -13.61
N SER A 316 -11.83 -8.23 -12.82
CA SER A 316 -13.13 -7.76 -13.29
C SER A 316 -13.08 -6.31 -13.76
N ILE A 317 -12.33 -5.44 -13.08
CA ILE A 317 -12.05 -4.07 -13.53
C ILE A 317 -11.23 -4.10 -14.83
N TRP A 318 -10.22 -4.96 -14.94
CA TRP A 318 -9.42 -5.15 -16.16
C TRP A 318 -10.28 -5.62 -17.36
N GLU A 319 -11.15 -6.60 -17.14
CA GLU A 319 -12.08 -7.16 -18.13
C GLU A 319 -13.16 -6.15 -18.55
N ALA A 320 -13.75 -5.41 -17.60
CA ALA A 320 -14.73 -4.36 -17.87
C ALA A 320 -14.13 -3.18 -18.66
N LEU A 321 -12.82 -2.97 -18.57
CA LEU A 321 -12.08 -1.93 -19.28
C LEU A 321 -11.49 -2.40 -20.63
N GLY A 322 -11.83 -3.61 -21.09
CA GLY A 322 -11.48 -4.10 -22.44
C GLY A 322 -10.02 -4.50 -22.64
N SER A 323 -9.28 -4.75 -21.57
CA SER A 323 -7.87 -5.18 -21.61
C SER A 323 -7.69 -6.55 -20.96
N LYS A 324 -6.76 -7.37 -21.48
CA LYS A 324 -6.36 -8.61 -20.80
C LYS A 324 -5.66 -8.23 -19.51
N THR A 325 -6.07 -8.84 -18.40
CA THR A 325 -5.32 -8.88 -17.15
C THR A 325 -3.85 -9.15 -17.46
N PRO A 326 -2.88 -8.39 -16.92
CA PRO A 326 -1.51 -8.84 -16.95
C PRO A 326 -1.49 -10.20 -16.25
N GLU A 327 -1.21 -11.27 -16.99
CA GLU A 327 -0.73 -12.48 -16.34
C GLU A 327 0.47 -12.02 -15.52
N PRO A 328 0.49 -12.30 -14.20
CA PRO A 328 1.75 -12.27 -13.50
C PRO A 328 2.74 -13.03 -14.39
N ALA A 329 3.99 -12.59 -14.47
CA ALA A 329 5.02 -13.56 -14.77
C ALA A 329 4.96 -14.58 -13.62
N LEU A 330 4.04 -15.54 -13.73
CA LEU A 330 4.06 -16.77 -13.02
C LEU A 330 5.40 -17.34 -13.46
N LEU A 331 6.39 -17.18 -12.59
CA LEU A 331 7.28 -18.29 -12.37
C LEU A 331 6.31 -19.45 -12.19
N GLU A 332 6.21 -20.29 -13.23
CA GLU A 332 5.62 -21.60 -13.10
C GLU A 332 6.36 -22.22 -11.92
N GLU A 333 5.76 -22.12 -10.74
CA GLU A 333 6.12 -22.94 -9.60
C GLU A 333 5.68 -24.33 -10.03
N ASP A 334 6.61 -24.98 -10.71
CA ASP A 334 6.51 -26.37 -11.10
C ASP A 334 6.61 -27.17 -9.79
N GLU A 335 5.54 -27.16 -9.00
CA GLU A 335 5.40 -27.85 -7.69
C GLU A 335 5.71 -29.35 -7.79
N THR A 336 5.84 -29.89 -9.01
CA THR A 336 6.13 -31.30 -9.27
C THR A 336 7.60 -31.60 -9.64
N ALA A 337 8.45 -30.58 -9.85
CA ALA A 337 9.84 -30.76 -10.28
C ALA A 337 10.89 -30.55 -9.16
N ASP A 338 10.50 -29.94 -8.04
CA ASP A 338 11.45 -29.43 -7.04
C ASP A 338 12.19 -30.49 -6.22
N ASP A 339 11.71 -31.73 -6.15
CA ASP A 339 12.39 -32.80 -5.38
C ASP A 339 13.50 -33.54 -6.15
N ASP A 340 13.71 -33.24 -7.45
CA ASP A 340 14.67 -33.95 -8.29
C ASP A 340 15.98 -33.19 -8.60
N TRP A 341 16.15 -31.98 -8.04
CA TRP A 341 17.33 -31.13 -8.26
C TRP A 341 18.65 -31.80 -7.85
N VAL A 342 18.59 -32.76 -6.91
CA VAL A 342 19.75 -33.55 -6.47
C VAL A 342 20.37 -34.34 -7.63
N ARG A 343 19.60 -34.71 -8.66
CA ARG A 343 20.12 -35.36 -9.87
C ARG A 343 20.96 -34.44 -10.75
N GLU A 344 20.80 -33.12 -10.62
CA GLU A 344 21.63 -32.14 -11.32
C GLU A 344 23.02 -32.01 -10.71
N LEU A 345 23.24 -32.54 -9.50
CA LEU A 345 24.53 -32.48 -8.83
C LEU A 345 25.56 -33.40 -9.52
N VAL A 346 26.73 -32.82 -9.79
CA VAL A 346 27.85 -33.53 -10.41
C VAL A 346 28.55 -34.40 -9.36
N LEU A 347 28.65 -35.70 -9.64
CA LEU A 347 29.26 -36.69 -8.76
C LEU A 347 30.59 -37.21 -9.33
N ASP A 348 31.54 -37.48 -8.45
CA ASP A 348 32.75 -38.25 -8.75
C ASP A 348 32.61 -39.67 -8.16
N ALA A 349 33.10 -40.67 -8.89
CA ALA A 349 33.26 -42.02 -8.36
C ALA A 349 34.39 -42.06 -7.33
N THR A 350 34.18 -42.71 -6.18
CA THR A 350 35.20 -42.93 -5.17
C THR A 350 35.97 -44.22 -5.44
N LYS A 351 37.20 -44.33 -4.91
CA LYS A 351 38.05 -45.52 -5.08
C LYS A 351 37.43 -46.79 -4.47
N GLU A 352 36.47 -46.64 -3.57
CA GLU A 352 35.74 -47.73 -2.90
C GLU A 352 34.40 -48.05 -3.57
N GLY A 353 34.11 -47.48 -4.75
CA GLY A 353 32.87 -47.72 -5.51
C GLY A 353 31.66 -46.87 -5.07
N GLY A 354 31.84 -45.95 -4.12
CA GLY A 354 30.83 -44.96 -3.72
C GLY A 354 30.77 -43.74 -4.66
N LYS A 355 29.82 -42.84 -4.40
CA LYS A 355 29.69 -41.54 -5.10
C LYS A 355 29.91 -40.41 -4.11
N ARG A 356 30.64 -39.37 -4.51
CA ARG A 356 30.82 -38.13 -3.74
C ARG A 356 30.47 -36.92 -4.61
N LEU A 357 30.02 -35.82 -4.00
CA LEU A 357 29.86 -34.55 -4.70
C LEU A 357 31.21 -34.07 -5.20
N ARG A 358 31.26 -33.70 -6.49
CA ARG A 358 32.39 -32.98 -7.05
C ARG A 358 32.44 -31.59 -6.41
N ASN A 359 33.61 -31.20 -5.92
CA ASN A 359 33.82 -29.85 -5.39
C ASN A 359 34.00 -28.85 -6.55
N CYS A 360 32.91 -28.45 -7.18
CA CYS A 360 32.91 -27.54 -8.33
C CYS A 360 31.88 -26.41 -8.18
N GLU A 361 32.09 -25.34 -8.95
CA GLU A 361 31.22 -24.16 -9.01
C GLU A 361 29.77 -24.50 -9.35
N ALA A 362 29.56 -25.45 -10.27
CA ALA A 362 28.22 -25.89 -10.68
C ALA A 362 27.42 -26.43 -9.49
N ASN A 363 28.03 -27.27 -8.65
CA ASN A 363 27.34 -27.81 -7.46
C ASN A 363 27.06 -26.74 -6.42
N VAL A 364 27.98 -25.78 -6.22
CA VAL A 364 27.73 -24.62 -5.33
C VAL A 364 26.56 -23.80 -5.84
N PHE A 365 26.52 -23.51 -7.13
CA PHE A 365 25.42 -22.78 -7.77
C PHE A 365 24.08 -23.51 -7.60
N THR A 366 24.04 -24.80 -7.92
CA THR A 366 22.84 -25.62 -7.83
C THR A 366 22.31 -25.70 -6.39
N VAL A 367 23.19 -25.91 -5.41
CA VAL A 367 22.81 -25.89 -3.98
C VAL A 367 22.22 -24.54 -3.60
N LEU A 368 22.91 -23.43 -3.89
CA LEU A 368 22.43 -22.09 -3.52
C LEU A 368 21.15 -21.67 -4.27
N LEU A 369 20.87 -22.24 -5.44
CA LEU A 369 19.68 -21.91 -6.23
C LEU A 369 18.46 -22.76 -5.85
N ARG A 370 18.66 -24.06 -5.64
CA ARG A 370 17.57 -25.06 -5.58
C ARG A 370 17.39 -25.70 -4.21
N SER A 371 18.39 -25.66 -3.33
CA SER A 371 18.27 -26.38 -2.05
C SER A 371 17.19 -25.77 -1.16
N PRO A 372 16.48 -26.57 -0.35
CA PRO A 372 15.42 -26.07 0.52
C PRO A 372 15.86 -24.93 1.45
N GLU A 373 17.13 -24.92 1.86
CA GLU A 373 17.68 -23.91 2.76
C GLU A 373 18.02 -22.59 2.06
N TRP A 374 18.32 -22.61 0.76
CA TRP A 374 18.86 -21.45 0.01
C TRP A 374 17.94 -20.93 -1.10
N ARG A 375 16.97 -21.73 -1.55
CA ARG A 375 16.05 -21.34 -2.61
C ARG A 375 15.32 -20.05 -2.25
N GLY A 376 15.43 -19.06 -3.14
CA GLY A 376 14.83 -17.73 -2.96
C GLY A 376 15.55 -16.81 -1.97
N VAL A 377 16.58 -17.28 -1.25
CA VAL A 377 17.29 -16.49 -0.23
C VAL A 377 18.13 -15.39 -0.85
N LEU A 378 18.91 -15.73 -1.87
CA LEU A 378 19.77 -14.78 -2.58
C LEU A 378 18.96 -14.17 -3.73
N ARG A 379 18.66 -12.88 -3.65
CA ARG A 379 17.85 -12.15 -4.63
C ARG A 379 18.60 -10.93 -5.14
N PHE A 380 18.39 -10.58 -6.40
CA PHE A 380 18.94 -9.35 -6.97
C PHE A 380 17.84 -8.32 -7.18
N ASN A 381 17.98 -7.18 -6.52
CA ASN A 381 17.04 -6.09 -6.64
C ASN A 381 17.34 -5.28 -7.92
N GLU A 382 16.45 -5.39 -8.92
CA GLU A 382 16.62 -4.73 -10.21
C GLU A 382 16.48 -3.21 -10.13
N VAL A 383 15.92 -2.65 -9.05
CA VAL A 383 15.90 -1.20 -8.84
C VAL A 383 17.20 -0.77 -8.22
N THR A 384 17.56 -1.25 -7.02
CA THR A 384 18.73 -0.75 -6.29
C THR A 384 20.07 -1.29 -6.83
N LYS A 385 20.02 -2.29 -7.71
CA LYS A 385 21.18 -3.03 -8.25
C LYS A 385 22.03 -3.70 -7.16
N ARG A 386 21.39 -4.11 -6.07
CA ARG A 386 22.02 -4.75 -4.91
C ARG A 386 21.61 -6.21 -4.80
N LEU A 387 22.56 -7.00 -4.31
CA LEU A 387 22.29 -8.29 -3.72
C LEU A 387 21.51 -8.07 -2.42
N GLU A 388 20.42 -8.78 -2.27
CA GLU A 388 19.63 -8.84 -1.04
C GLU A 388 19.53 -10.29 -0.59
N VAL A 389 19.53 -10.47 0.73
CA VAL A 389 19.44 -11.77 1.39
C VAL A 389 18.15 -11.77 2.19
N GLU A 390 17.26 -12.70 1.88
CA GLU A 390 15.94 -12.82 2.50
C GLU A 390 15.83 -14.20 3.15
N GLY A 391 15.87 -14.24 4.48
CA GLY A 391 15.93 -15.49 5.24
C GLY A 391 17.21 -16.32 5.03
N GLY A 392 17.07 -17.64 5.10
CA GLY A 392 18.15 -18.61 4.87
C GLY A 392 18.92 -19.02 6.14
N PRO A 393 19.95 -19.88 5.98
CA PRO A 393 20.53 -20.61 7.10
C PRO A 393 21.61 -19.84 7.87
N LEU A 394 21.95 -18.62 7.44
CA LEU A 394 22.95 -17.77 8.11
C LEU A 394 22.34 -16.86 9.19
N GLY A 395 21.01 -16.86 9.32
CA GLY A 395 20.29 -16.03 10.26
C GLY A 395 20.20 -14.55 9.85
N PRO A 396 19.57 -13.73 10.69
CA PRO A 396 19.18 -12.37 10.36
C PRO A 396 20.33 -11.39 10.61
N ASN A 397 20.44 -10.37 9.75
CA ASN A 397 21.53 -9.38 9.76
C ASN A 397 22.91 -9.93 9.34
N THR A 398 22.94 -10.88 8.41
CA THR A 398 24.21 -11.29 7.79
C THR A 398 24.85 -10.10 7.08
N ASP A 399 26.09 -9.79 7.45
CA ASP A 399 26.87 -8.72 6.80
C ASP A 399 27.18 -9.10 5.34
N PRO A 400 26.69 -8.33 4.35
CA PRO A 400 26.96 -8.59 2.94
C PRO A 400 28.45 -8.67 2.59
N GLU A 401 29.33 -8.00 3.35
CA GLU A 401 30.77 -8.00 3.09
C GLU A 401 31.43 -9.35 3.40
N THR A 402 30.85 -10.16 4.29
CA THR A 402 31.41 -11.46 4.71
C THR A 402 30.56 -12.65 4.24
N LEU A 403 29.53 -12.38 3.43
CA LEU A 403 28.54 -13.36 3.01
C LEU A 403 29.17 -14.57 2.31
N ASP A 404 30.15 -14.37 1.44
CA ASP A 404 30.84 -15.45 0.73
C ASP A 404 31.59 -16.41 1.65
N VAL A 405 32.24 -15.88 2.69
CA VAL A 405 32.92 -16.66 3.74
C VAL A 405 31.91 -17.44 4.56
N LEU A 406 30.81 -16.80 4.96
CA LEU A 406 29.78 -17.43 5.79
C LEU A 406 29.05 -18.54 5.03
N VAL A 407 28.69 -18.30 3.77
CA VAL A 407 28.10 -19.32 2.89
C VAL A 407 29.07 -20.48 2.67
N ALA A 408 30.36 -20.20 2.39
CA ALA A 408 31.36 -21.26 2.25
C ALA A 408 31.47 -22.12 3.51
N ASN A 409 31.58 -21.49 4.68
CA ASN A 409 31.64 -22.19 5.97
C ASN A 409 30.39 -23.03 6.23
N TRP A 410 29.21 -22.51 5.88
CA TRP A 410 27.96 -23.24 6.01
C TRP A 410 27.95 -24.48 5.11
N ILE A 411 28.28 -24.34 3.82
CA ILE A 411 28.33 -25.47 2.88
C ILE A 411 29.29 -26.54 3.40
N GLN A 412 30.50 -26.16 3.84
CA GLN A 412 31.50 -27.09 4.34
C GLN A 412 31.05 -27.87 5.59
N ARG A 413 30.21 -27.27 6.44
CA ARG A 413 29.67 -27.88 7.68
C ARG A 413 28.37 -28.65 7.46
N SER A 414 27.66 -28.37 6.38
CA SER A 414 26.39 -29.01 6.02
C SER A 414 26.57 -30.46 5.53
N SER A 415 25.45 -31.16 5.28
CA SER A 415 25.43 -32.46 4.62
C SER A 415 26.13 -32.43 3.25
N TYR A 416 26.03 -31.33 2.50
CA TYR A 416 26.74 -31.16 1.22
C TYR A 416 28.27 -31.21 1.40
N GLY A 417 28.78 -30.61 2.49
CA GLY A 417 30.19 -30.65 2.86
C GLY A 417 30.67 -32.06 3.19
N GLN A 418 29.87 -32.81 3.95
CA GLN A 418 30.14 -34.22 4.29
C GLN A 418 30.16 -35.11 3.03
N LEU A 419 29.35 -34.78 2.04
CA LEU A 419 29.31 -35.45 0.73
C LEU A 419 30.44 -35.02 -0.23
N GLY A 420 31.28 -34.05 0.15
CA GLY A 420 32.48 -33.67 -0.60
C GLY A 420 32.50 -32.25 -1.17
N LEU A 421 31.43 -31.47 -1.00
CA LEU A 421 31.38 -30.08 -1.48
C LEU A 421 32.11 -29.14 -0.50
N GLN A 422 33.35 -28.79 -0.81
CA GLN A 422 34.26 -28.04 0.07
C GLN A 422 34.75 -26.74 -0.60
N PRO A 423 33.85 -25.79 -0.94
CA PRO A 423 34.20 -24.63 -1.75
C PRO A 423 35.00 -23.60 -0.96
N LYS A 424 35.81 -22.80 -1.66
CA LYS A 424 36.49 -21.63 -1.08
C LYS A 424 35.57 -20.40 -1.18
N ALA A 425 35.72 -19.45 -0.24
CA ALA A 425 34.93 -18.22 -0.22
C ALA A 425 34.92 -17.47 -1.57
N GLN A 426 36.09 -17.33 -2.21
CA GLN A 426 36.19 -16.70 -3.54
C GLN A 426 35.34 -17.38 -4.63
N THR A 427 35.21 -18.71 -4.59
CA THR A 427 34.35 -19.48 -5.50
C THR A 427 32.89 -19.17 -5.21
N VAL A 428 32.52 -19.15 -3.93
CA VAL A 428 31.16 -18.87 -3.46
C VAL A 428 30.73 -17.44 -3.80
N ALA A 429 31.60 -16.44 -3.67
CA ALA A 429 31.30 -15.04 -4.00
C ALA A 429 30.77 -14.88 -5.44
N GLN A 430 31.35 -15.60 -6.40
CA GLN A 430 30.91 -15.56 -7.79
C GLN A 430 29.55 -16.23 -7.99
N GLN A 431 29.30 -17.35 -7.28
CA GLN A 431 28.04 -18.07 -7.37
C GLN A 431 26.89 -17.32 -6.70
N ILE A 432 27.13 -16.65 -5.56
CA ILE A 432 26.13 -15.80 -4.89
C ILE A 432 25.54 -14.78 -5.87
N LEU A 433 26.40 -14.05 -6.57
CA LEU A 433 25.94 -13.03 -7.53
C LEU A 433 25.20 -13.66 -8.72
N ALA A 434 25.65 -14.83 -9.19
CA ALA A 434 24.99 -15.55 -10.29
C ALA A 434 23.59 -16.04 -9.90
N VAL A 435 23.45 -16.63 -8.71
CA VAL A 435 22.17 -17.09 -8.15
C VAL A 435 21.24 -15.91 -7.91
N ALA A 436 21.72 -14.84 -7.29
CA ALA A 436 20.92 -13.65 -7.04
C ALA A 436 20.36 -13.06 -8.34
N LYS A 437 21.17 -12.97 -9.40
CA LYS A 437 20.70 -12.52 -10.73
C LYS A 437 19.71 -13.47 -11.38
N ARG A 438 19.78 -14.77 -11.09
CA ARG A 438 18.77 -15.74 -11.53
C ARG A 438 17.44 -15.52 -10.80
N ASN A 439 17.52 -15.07 -9.56
CA ASN A 439 16.39 -14.69 -8.70
C ASN A 439 16.20 -13.16 -8.66
N SER A 440 16.38 -12.49 -9.80
CA SER A 440 16.15 -11.05 -9.92
C SER A 440 14.68 -10.72 -9.68
N TYR A 441 14.41 -9.59 -9.04
CA TYR A 441 13.05 -9.08 -8.86
C TYR A 441 13.00 -7.56 -8.95
N ASP A 442 11.85 -7.01 -9.29
CA ASP A 442 11.65 -5.57 -9.48
C ASP A 442 10.64 -5.03 -8.46
N PRO A 443 11.10 -4.52 -7.32
CA PRO A 443 10.18 -4.13 -6.26
C PRO A 443 9.32 -2.90 -6.58
N VAL A 444 9.67 -2.10 -7.59
CA VAL A 444 8.78 -1.00 -8.04
C VAL A 444 7.70 -1.57 -8.93
N ALA A 445 8.04 -2.48 -9.84
CA ALA A 445 7.04 -3.16 -10.66
C ALA A 445 6.09 -4.02 -9.80
N ASP A 446 6.62 -4.76 -8.83
CA ASP A 446 5.85 -5.57 -7.88
C ASP A 446 4.91 -4.69 -7.04
N PHE A 447 5.40 -3.53 -6.57
CA PHE A 447 4.57 -2.55 -5.88
C PHE A 447 3.40 -2.08 -6.75
N LEU A 448 3.68 -1.67 -7.99
CA LEU A 448 2.66 -1.17 -8.92
C LEU A 448 1.64 -2.24 -9.31
N ALA A 449 2.09 -3.47 -9.54
CA ALA A 449 1.24 -4.60 -9.89
C ALA A 449 0.30 -5.03 -8.75
N ALA A 450 0.70 -4.78 -7.49
CA ALA A 450 -0.10 -5.12 -6.31
C ALA A 450 -1.22 -4.10 -5.99
N LEU A 451 -1.25 -2.96 -6.68
CA LEU A 451 -2.23 -1.89 -6.45
C LEU A 451 -3.61 -2.24 -7.04
N VAL A 452 -4.66 -1.69 -6.42
CA VAL A 452 -6.06 -1.81 -6.87
C VAL A 452 -6.62 -0.40 -6.97
N TRP A 453 -7.11 -0.04 -8.15
CA TRP A 453 -7.70 1.26 -8.36
C TRP A 453 -9.16 1.27 -7.89
N ASP A 454 -9.52 2.29 -7.11
CA ASP A 454 -10.88 2.47 -6.57
C ASP A 454 -11.86 3.11 -7.57
N GLY A 455 -11.46 3.28 -8.82
CA GLY A 455 -12.27 3.85 -9.90
C GLY A 455 -12.46 5.37 -9.83
N LYS A 456 -11.86 6.07 -8.85
CA LYS A 456 -11.96 7.53 -8.77
C LYS A 456 -10.82 8.19 -9.54
N LEU A 457 -11.19 9.08 -10.46
CA LEU A 457 -10.27 9.88 -11.26
C LEU A 457 -9.63 10.97 -10.39
N ARG A 458 -8.32 10.91 -10.21
CA ARG A 458 -7.51 11.86 -9.43
C ARG A 458 -6.38 12.47 -10.25
N LEU A 459 -5.83 11.74 -11.23
CA LEU A 459 -4.67 12.20 -11.99
C LEU A 459 -4.92 13.50 -12.75
N ASP A 460 -6.13 13.68 -13.28
CA ASP A 460 -6.52 14.89 -14.00
C ASP A 460 -6.54 16.15 -13.13
N GLU A 461 -6.68 15.97 -11.82
CA GLU A 461 -6.71 17.05 -10.83
C GLU A 461 -5.47 17.04 -9.94
N LEU A 462 -4.49 16.15 -10.18
CA LEU A 462 -3.32 15.92 -9.33
C LEU A 462 -2.63 17.24 -8.94
N LEU A 463 -2.29 18.05 -9.94
CA LEU A 463 -1.56 19.30 -9.72
C LEU A 463 -2.40 20.36 -9.00
N VAL A 464 -3.71 20.44 -9.27
CA VAL A 464 -4.59 21.43 -8.65
C VAL A 464 -4.94 21.03 -7.22
N ALA A 465 -5.37 19.78 -7.02
CA ALA A 465 -5.86 19.26 -5.76
C ALA A 465 -4.75 19.14 -4.69
N TYR A 466 -3.57 18.62 -5.07
CA TYR A 466 -2.49 18.34 -4.13
C TYR A 466 -1.41 19.43 -4.10
N PHE A 467 -1.17 20.15 -5.21
CA PHE A 467 -0.10 21.15 -5.33
C PHE A 467 -0.62 22.59 -5.46
N GLY A 468 -1.93 22.80 -5.38
CA GLY A 468 -2.53 24.13 -5.53
C GLY A 468 -2.06 24.84 -6.79
N ALA A 469 -1.86 24.07 -7.87
CA ALA A 469 -1.25 24.59 -9.07
C ALA A 469 -2.10 25.70 -9.69
N GLN A 470 -1.43 26.76 -10.13
CA GLN A 470 -2.06 27.88 -10.83
C GLN A 470 -1.61 27.90 -12.29
N GLY A 471 -2.54 28.14 -13.20
CA GLY A 471 -2.26 28.20 -14.63
C GLY A 471 -3.45 27.75 -15.45
N ASP A 472 -3.19 27.46 -16.73
CA ASP A 472 -4.18 26.91 -17.63
C ASP A 472 -4.66 25.51 -17.16
N PRO A 473 -5.97 25.30 -16.95
CA PRO A 473 -6.48 24.02 -16.46
C PRO A 473 -6.22 22.82 -17.38
N LEU A 474 -6.22 23.02 -18.70
CA LEU A 474 -5.98 21.94 -19.66
C LEU A 474 -4.52 21.49 -19.61
N TYR A 475 -3.60 22.44 -19.55
CA TYR A 475 -2.18 22.18 -19.35
C TYR A 475 -1.91 21.42 -18.05
N LEU A 476 -2.49 21.87 -16.93
CA LEU A 476 -2.30 21.23 -15.62
C LEU A 476 -2.86 19.80 -15.60
N ARG A 477 -4.03 19.59 -16.21
CA ARG A 477 -4.62 18.25 -16.35
C ARG A 477 -3.72 17.32 -17.15
N ALA A 478 -3.29 17.77 -18.33
CA ALA A 478 -2.45 16.97 -19.22
C ALA A 478 -1.12 16.63 -18.55
N VAL A 479 -0.38 17.62 -18.07
CA VAL A 479 0.94 17.40 -17.46
C VAL A 479 0.86 16.51 -16.22
N GLY A 480 -0.15 16.69 -15.36
CA GLY A 480 -0.34 15.87 -14.17
C GLY A 480 -0.51 14.37 -14.50
N ALA A 481 -1.41 14.07 -15.44
CA ALA A 481 -1.65 12.70 -15.88
C ALA A 481 -0.44 12.12 -16.63
N LYS A 482 0.12 12.84 -17.62
CA LYS A 482 1.27 12.37 -18.42
C LYS A 482 2.51 12.11 -17.56
N PHE A 483 2.75 12.94 -16.55
CA PHE A 483 3.83 12.70 -15.59
C PHE A 483 3.66 11.37 -14.85
N ALA A 484 2.49 11.14 -14.25
CA ALA A 484 2.23 9.92 -13.51
C ALA A 484 2.33 8.66 -14.39
N ILE A 485 1.75 8.71 -15.59
CA ILE A 485 1.83 7.62 -16.57
C ILE A 485 3.28 7.41 -17.03
N SER A 486 4.08 8.47 -17.21
CA SER A 486 5.50 8.35 -17.60
C SER A 486 6.34 7.65 -16.53
N ALA A 487 6.04 7.89 -15.24
CA ALA A 487 6.72 7.25 -14.12
C ALA A 487 6.38 5.76 -14.07
N VAL A 488 5.11 5.40 -14.25
CA VAL A 488 4.68 4.00 -14.38
C VAL A 488 5.31 3.33 -15.60
N ALA A 489 5.34 4.01 -16.74
CA ALA A 489 5.96 3.50 -17.96
C ALA A 489 7.45 3.18 -17.76
N ARG A 490 8.20 4.04 -17.04
CA ARG A 490 9.60 3.81 -16.71
C ARG A 490 9.82 2.64 -15.73
N ALA A 491 8.87 2.38 -14.84
CA ALA A 491 8.91 1.24 -13.93
C ALA A 491 8.55 -0.09 -14.63
N LEU A 492 7.44 -0.12 -15.38
CA LEU A 492 6.91 -1.34 -15.99
C LEU A 492 7.51 -1.65 -17.37
N ARG A 493 8.05 -0.64 -18.05
CA ARG A 493 8.78 -0.78 -19.31
C ARG A 493 10.11 0.00 -19.24
N PRO A 494 11.08 -0.45 -18.42
CA PRO A 494 12.39 0.17 -18.36
C PRO A 494 13.01 0.32 -19.75
N GLY A 495 13.57 1.49 -20.00
CA GLY A 495 14.13 1.89 -21.30
C GLY A 495 13.15 2.49 -22.30
N CYS A 496 11.86 2.61 -21.94
CA CYS A 496 10.94 3.43 -22.72
C CYS A 496 11.41 4.89 -22.80
N LYS A 497 11.00 5.60 -23.86
CA LYS A 497 11.37 7.00 -24.06
C LYS A 497 10.56 7.89 -23.11
N VAL A 498 11.24 8.50 -22.16
CA VAL A 498 10.75 9.65 -21.38
C VAL A 498 11.84 10.70 -21.40
N ASP A 499 11.58 11.82 -22.08
CA ASP A 499 12.47 12.97 -22.15
C ASP A 499 11.88 14.24 -21.54
N THR A 500 10.87 14.06 -20.69
CA THR A 500 10.13 15.12 -20.02
C THR A 500 10.42 15.14 -18.51
N VAL A 501 10.27 16.31 -17.89
CA VAL A 501 10.58 16.58 -16.50
C VAL A 501 9.51 17.49 -15.92
N LEU A 502 8.80 17.01 -14.90
CA LEU A 502 7.88 17.85 -14.12
C LEU A 502 8.69 18.74 -13.17
N ILE A 503 8.43 20.05 -13.18
CA ILE A 503 9.14 21.01 -12.33
C ILE A 503 8.14 21.75 -11.45
N LEU A 504 8.34 21.65 -10.14
CA LEU A 504 7.53 22.38 -9.17
C LEU A 504 8.20 23.71 -8.83
N GLU A 505 7.46 24.79 -9.06
CA GLU A 505 7.88 26.16 -8.80
C GLU A 505 7.09 26.72 -7.60
N GLY A 506 7.73 27.54 -6.78
CA GLY A 506 7.06 28.27 -5.72
C GLY A 506 8.00 28.61 -4.58
N PRO A 507 7.54 29.36 -3.56
CA PRO A 507 8.38 29.78 -2.46
C PRO A 507 9.08 28.62 -1.74
N GLN A 508 10.22 28.94 -1.15
CA GLN A 508 10.94 28.02 -0.27
C GLN A 508 10.03 27.61 0.90
N GLY A 509 10.17 26.36 1.37
CA GLY A 509 9.37 25.84 2.48
C GLY A 509 8.02 25.24 2.09
N LEU A 510 7.63 25.26 0.81
CA LEU A 510 6.41 24.59 0.33
C LEU A 510 6.44 23.06 0.36
N ARG A 511 7.55 22.42 0.75
CA ARG A 511 7.70 20.95 0.76
C ARG A 511 7.68 20.28 -0.63
N LYS A 512 8.21 20.96 -1.65
CA LYS A 512 8.31 20.47 -3.04
C LYS A 512 9.05 19.13 -3.15
N SER A 513 10.28 19.06 -2.65
CA SER A 513 11.10 17.83 -2.64
C SER A 513 10.43 16.72 -1.84
N THR A 514 9.78 17.06 -0.71
CA THR A 514 9.00 16.10 0.09
C THR A 514 7.85 15.48 -0.69
N ALA A 515 7.18 16.23 -1.58
CA ALA A 515 6.12 15.68 -2.41
C ALA A 515 6.65 14.60 -3.37
N PHE A 516 7.80 14.83 -4.01
CA PHE A 516 8.44 13.83 -4.86
C PHE A 516 8.98 12.65 -4.05
N GLN A 517 9.49 12.89 -2.85
CA GLN A 517 9.88 11.83 -1.92
C GLN A 517 8.70 10.95 -1.52
N ILE A 518 7.52 11.53 -1.27
CA ILE A 518 6.29 10.78 -1.00
C ILE A 518 5.94 9.93 -2.23
N LEU A 519 5.90 10.53 -3.41
CA LEU A 519 5.55 9.82 -4.65
C LEU A 519 6.50 8.64 -4.95
N GLY A 520 7.81 8.90 -5.00
CA GLY A 520 8.85 7.90 -5.28
C GLY A 520 9.16 6.94 -4.12
N GLY A 521 8.76 7.28 -2.89
CA GLY A 521 9.00 6.47 -1.70
C GLY A 521 10.49 6.23 -1.45
N LYS A 522 10.86 4.98 -1.11
CA LYS A 522 12.26 4.57 -0.88
C LYS A 522 13.13 4.56 -2.14
N TYR A 523 12.54 4.81 -3.32
CA TYR A 523 13.22 4.84 -4.63
C TYR A 523 13.33 6.26 -5.19
N PHE A 524 13.29 7.25 -4.31
CA PHE A 524 13.58 8.64 -4.59
C PHE A 524 15.02 8.99 -4.23
N SER A 525 15.68 9.84 -5.03
CA SER A 525 16.99 10.41 -4.75
C SER A 525 17.03 11.88 -5.11
N ASP A 526 17.64 12.68 -4.23
CA ASP A 526 17.97 14.10 -4.42
C ASP A 526 19.49 14.31 -4.61
N ALA A 527 20.24 13.23 -4.84
CA ALA A 527 21.67 13.30 -5.08
C ALA A 527 21.97 14.12 -6.36
N PRO A 528 22.98 15.00 -6.33
CA PRO A 528 23.28 15.87 -7.46
C PRO A 528 23.67 15.06 -8.70
N ILE A 529 23.07 15.41 -9.84
CA ILE A 529 23.38 14.82 -11.14
C ILE A 529 24.40 15.69 -11.85
N ASP A 530 25.62 15.16 -11.98
CA ASP A 530 26.63 15.70 -12.89
C ASP A 530 26.59 14.92 -14.20
N VAL A 531 26.04 15.53 -15.25
CA VAL A 531 25.88 14.93 -16.58
C VAL A 531 27.22 14.54 -17.25
N SER A 532 28.33 15.10 -16.78
CA SER A 532 29.68 14.78 -17.23
C SER A 532 30.32 13.60 -16.47
N ASN A 533 29.76 13.25 -15.29
CA ASN A 533 30.24 12.16 -14.46
C ASN A 533 29.54 10.82 -14.80
N LYS A 534 30.32 9.73 -14.80
CA LYS A 534 29.85 8.35 -14.97
C LYS A 534 28.99 7.88 -13.81
N ASP A 535 29.17 8.44 -12.61
CA ASP A 535 28.39 8.08 -11.41
C ASP A 535 26.91 8.46 -11.56
N SER A 536 26.60 9.50 -12.33
CA SER A 536 25.22 9.92 -12.60
C SER A 536 24.43 8.87 -13.38
N ALA A 537 25.08 8.12 -14.29
CA ALA A 537 24.43 7.02 -15.00
C ALA A 537 24.15 5.83 -14.06
N MET A 538 25.00 5.62 -13.06
CA MET A 538 24.76 4.62 -12.00
C MET A 538 23.62 5.05 -11.07
N LEU A 539 23.56 6.31 -10.67
CA LEU A 539 22.42 6.85 -9.91
C LEU A 539 21.13 6.72 -10.72
N ALA A 540 21.14 7.07 -12.01
CA ALA A 540 19.99 6.92 -12.91
C ALA A 540 19.47 5.47 -13.02
N SER A 541 20.33 4.47 -12.87
CA SER A 541 19.93 3.06 -12.90
C SER A 541 19.38 2.54 -11.56
N GLN A 542 19.60 3.25 -10.45
CA GLN A 542 19.35 2.78 -9.08
C GLN A 542 18.06 3.31 -8.42
N PHE A 543 17.39 4.28 -9.06
CA PHE A 543 16.23 4.97 -8.49
C PHE A 543 15.07 5.06 -9.48
N TRP A 544 13.86 5.27 -8.96
CA TRP A 544 12.66 5.52 -9.75
C TRP A 544 12.43 7.02 -9.96
N PHE A 545 12.74 7.83 -8.95
CA PHE A 545 12.66 9.29 -9.00
C PHE A 545 14.03 9.90 -8.71
N ILE A 546 14.45 10.83 -9.56
CA ILE A 546 15.65 11.63 -9.33
C ILE A 546 15.30 13.10 -9.42
N GLU A 547 15.48 13.80 -8.30
CA GLU A 547 15.31 15.24 -8.23
C GLU A 547 16.53 15.96 -8.79
N LEU A 548 16.28 16.87 -9.72
CA LEU A 548 17.21 17.88 -10.19
C LEU A 548 17.05 19.09 -9.27
N ALA A 549 17.80 19.10 -8.18
CA ALA A 549 17.83 20.23 -7.25
C ALA A 549 18.46 21.47 -7.91
N GLU A 550 17.87 22.64 -7.68
CA GLU A 550 18.39 23.94 -8.11
C GLU A 550 18.71 24.01 -9.62
N LEU A 551 17.67 23.93 -10.46
CA LEU A 551 17.77 24.16 -11.92
C LEU A 551 18.36 25.53 -12.30
N SER A 552 18.50 26.44 -11.33
CA SER A 552 19.18 27.71 -11.47
C SER A 552 20.67 27.49 -11.76
N THR A 553 21.06 27.81 -13.00
CA THR A 553 22.44 28.09 -13.48
C THR A 553 23.14 27.02 -14.35
N PHE A 554 22.42 26.31 -15.22
CA PHE A 554 23.11 25.62 -16.31
C PHE A 554 23.57 26.59 -17.42
N ARG A 555 24.83 26.48 -17.85
CA ARG A 555 25.31 27.10 -19.10
C ARG A 555 24.61 26.45 -20.30
N LYS A 556 24.48 27.15 -21.43
CA LYS A 556 23.83 26.58 -22.65
C LYS A 556 24.38 25.20 -23.07
N SER A 557 25.67 24.97 -22.88
CA SER A 557 26.32 23.67 -23.15
C SER A 557 25.91 22.58 -22.18
N GLU A 558 25.71 22.91 -20.91
CA GLU A 558 25.27 21.98 -19.86
C GLU A 558 23.80 21.62 -20.03
N ASP A 559 22.97 22.56 -20.49
CA ASP A 559 21.56 22.33 -20.82
C ASP A 559 21.38 21.31 -21.96
N GLN A 560 22.19 21.38 -23.03
CA GLN A 560 22.16 20.37 -24.10
C GLN A 560 22.60 18.99 -23.59
N ALA A 561 23.64 18.94 -22.76
CA ALA A 561 24.12 17.70 -22.15
C ALA A 561 23.08 17.08 -21.21
N LEU A 562 22.39 17.90 -20.41
CA LEU A 562 21.29 17.49 -19.54
C LEU A 562 20.10 16.98 -20.32
N LYS A 563 19.67 17.68 -21.37
CA LYS A 563 18.61 17.22 -22.29
C LYS A 563 18.95 15.86 -22.92
N ALA A 564 20.20 15.69 -23.36
CA ALA A 564 20.69 14.43 -23.90
C ALA A 564 20.75 13.34 -22.81
N PHE A 565 21.15 13.70 -21.59
CA PHE A 565 21.16 12.81 -20.45
C PHE A 565 19.75 12.33 -20.13
N ILE A 566 18.79 13.21 -19.83
CA ILE A 566 17.38 12.89 -19.52
C ILE A 566 16.78 11.97 -20.60
N SER A 567 17.07 12.27 -21.87
CA SER A 567 16.57 11.56 -23.05
C SER A 567 17.01 10.11 -23.22
N ARG A 568 17.99 9.59 -22.46
CA ARG A 568 18.53 8.24 -22.66
C ARG A 568 17.49 7.16 -22.34
N THR A 569 17.55 6.08 -23.09
CA THR A 569 16.81 4.83 -22.86
C THR A 569 17.64 3.81 -22.08
N GLU A 570 18.95 3.91 -22.13
CA GLU A 570 19.87 3.02 -21.42
C GLU A 570 20.94 3.81 -20.68
N ASP A 571 21.33 3.29 -19.52
CA ASP A 571 22.46 3.78 -18.73
C ASP A 571 23.64 2.83 -18.91
N THR A 572 24.81 3.39 -19.22
CA THR A 572 26.06 2.65 -19.32
C THR A 572 27.01 3.14 -18.25
N TYR A 573 27.39 2.26 -17.32
CA TYR A 573 28.32 2.58 -16.24
C TYR A 573 29.13 1.35 -15.84
N ARG A 574 30.19 1.55 -15.06
CA ARG A 574 30.97 0.46 -14.47
C ARG A 574 30.58 0.33 -13.00
N PRO A 575 29.98 -0.78 -12.57
CA PRO A 575 29.67 -0.97 -11.15
C PRO A 575 30.94 -0.92 -10.31
N PRO A 576 30.88 -0.50 -9.04
CA PRO A 576 31.99 -0.63 -8.11
C PRO A 576 32.51 -2.08 -8.13
N TYR A 577 33.82 -2.25 -8.29
CA TYR A 577 34.48 -3.56 -8.42
C TYR A 577 34.08 -4.41 -9.65
N GLY A 578 33.24 -3.88 -10.55
CA GLY A 578 32.90 -4.51 -11.82
C GLY A 578 34.12 -4.56 -12.76
N ARG A 579 34.27 -5.66 -13.50
CA ARG A 579 35.36 -5.80 -14.50
C ARG A 579 35.05 -5.11 -15.82
N THR A 580 33.78 -4.94 -16.14
CA THR A 580 33.28 -4.40 -17.41
C THR A 580 32.18 -3.36 -17.18
N ASN A 581 31.94 -2.54 -18.18
CA ASN A 581 30.75 -1.68 -18.19
C ASN A 581 29.50 -2.54 -18.35
N VAL A 582 28.44 -2.19 -17.62
CA VAL A 582 27.11 -2.75 -17.78
C VAL A 582 26.23 -1.76 -18.51
N LYS A 583 25.28 -2.29 -19.28
CA LYS A 583 24.18 -1.52 -19.86
C LYS A 583 22.90 -1.92 -19.15
N THR A 584 22.18 -0.94 -18.63
CA THR A 584 20.90 -1.16 -17.94
C THR A 584 19.82 -0.30 -18.57
N PRO A 585 18.64 -0.85 -18.90
CA PRO A 585 17.50 -0.05 -19.33
C PRO A 585 17.13 0.96 -18.25
N ARG A 586 16.94 2.22 -18.63
CA ARG A 586 16.68 3.29 -17.69
C ARG A 586 15.25 3.24 -17.15
N ARG A 587 15.14 3.28 -15.83
CA ARG A 587 13.87 3.21 -15.08
C ARG A 587 13.52 4.47 -14.28
N CYS A 588 14.41 5.45 -14.21
CA CYS A 588 14.11 6.68 -13.49
C CYS A 588 13.29 7.66 -14.35
N VAL A 589 12.47 8.46 -13.68
CA VAL A 589 12.01 9.76 -14.16
C VAL A 589 12.78 10.87 -13.45
N PHE A 590 13.02 11.96 -14.16
CA PHE A 590 13.60 13.16 -13.58
C PHE A 590 12.49 14.13 -13.18
N VAL A 591 12.64 14.74 -12.02
CA VAL A 591 11.74 15.77 -11.48
C VAL A 591 12.56 16.96 -11.04
N GLY A 592 12.00 18.16 -11.06
CA GLY A 592 12.70 19.38 -10.69
C GLY A 592 11.97 20.14 -9.60
N THR A 593 12.73 20.81 -8.74
CA THR A 593 12.17 21.83 -7.84
C THR A 593 12.97 23.12 -7.98
N THR A 594 12.27 24.25 -7.89
CA THR A 594 12.90 25.56 -7.95
C THR A 594 12.14 26.57 -7.10
N ASN A 595 12.89 27.51 -6.53
CA ASN A 595 12.33 28.71 -5.90
C ASN A 595 12.35 29.91 -6.86
N ASP A 596 13.14 29.82 -7.93
CA ASP A 596 13.30 30.85 -8.94
C ASP A 596 12.34 30.59 -10.11
N ASP A 597 11.71 31.64 -10.60
CA ASP A 597 10.91 31.63 -11.83
C ASP A 597 11.80 31.72 -13.09
N ASP A 598 13.14 31.86 -12.93
CA ASP A 598 14.13 32.09 -14.01
C ASP A 598 15.22 31.00 -14.06
N TYR A 599 14.87 29.84 -14.62
CA TYR A 599 15.79 28.70 -14.74
C TYR A 599 15.81 28.08 -16.16
N LEU A 600 14.79 28.32 -16.99
CA LEU A 600 14.74 27.86 -18.38
C LEU A 600 15.08 29.01 -19.35
N ARG A 601 16.34 29.10 -19.77
CA ARG A 601 16.84 30.15 -20.67
C ARG A 601 16.71 29.83 -22.17
N ASP A 602 16.28 28.62 -22.51
CA ASP A 602 16.16 28.14 -23.89
C ASP A 602 14.68 27.94 -24.27
N PRO A 603 14.14 28.72 -25.23
CA PRO A 603 12.78 28.60 -25.75
C PRO A 603 12.45 27.21 -26.30
N THR A 604 13.45 26.44 -26.75
CA THR A 604 13.25 25.08 -27.29
C THR A 604 13.12 23.99 -26.21
N GLY A 605 13.33 24.37 -24.94
CA GLY A 605 13.24 23.48 -23.77
C GLY A 605 11.82 23.23 -23.26
N HIS A 606 10.83 24.03 -23.67
CA HIS A 606 9.49 24.03 -23.08
C HIS A 606 8.66 22.77 -23.36
N ARG A 607 9.01 21.97 -24.38
CA ARG A 607 8.41 20.65 -24.60
C ARG A 607 8.85 19.58 -23.60
N ARG A 608 10.06 19.73 -23.03
CA ARG A 608 10.69 18.75 -22.12
C ARG A 608 10.51 19.12 -20.66
N PHE A 609 10.49 20.41 -20.36
CA PHE A 609 10.35 20.90 -19.01
C PHE A 609 8.91 21.35 -18.80
N TRP A 610 8.23 20.75 -17.82
CA TRP A 610 6.84 21.01 -17.49
C TRP A 610 6.74 21.80 -16.18
N PRO A 611 6.90 23.14 -16.25
CA PRO A 611 6.82 24.03 -15.10
C PRO A 611 5.41 24.13 -14.53
N VAL A 612 5.29 23.97 -13.21
CA VAL A 612 4.03 24.04 -12.48
C VAL A 612 4.20 24.94 -11.27
N LYS A 613 3.54 26.10 -11.33
CA LYS A 613 3.51 27.07 -10.22
C LYS A 613 2.58 26.60 -9.11
N CYS A 614 3.15 26.26 -7.97
CA CYS A 614 2.46 25.70 -6.82
C CYS A 614 2.27 26.77 -5.73
N THR A 615 1.09 26.83 -5.13
CA THR A 615 0.84 27.74 -3.99
C THR A 615 0.73 27.03 -2.65
N ARG A 616 0.45 25.73 -2.64
CA ARG A 616 0.37 24.89 -1.44
C ARG A 616 0.73 23.46 -1.80
N ILE A 617 1.28 22.67 -0.89
CA ILE A 617 1.47 21.23 -1.12
C ILE A 617 0.88 20.49 0.07
N ASP A 618 -0.14 19.70 -0.20
CA ASP A 618 -0.81 18.88 0.81
C ASP A 618 -0.14 17.50 0.90
N THR A 619 0.91 17.41 1.72
CA THR A 619 1.69 16.18 1.91
C THR A 619 0.88 15.06 2.56
N ASP A 620 -0.12 15.40 3.38
CA ASP A 620 -0.92 14.43 4.11
C ASP A 620 -1.94 13.77 3.19
N ALA A 621 -2.62 14.57 2.36
CA ALA A 621 -3.49 14.06 1.31
C ALA A 621 -2.70 13.24 0.29
N LEU A 622 -1.51 13.72 -0.13
CA LEU A 622 -0.66 13.00 -1.07
C LEU A 622 -0.21 11.65 -0.50
N THR A 623 0.16 11.58 0.78
CA THR A 623 0.53 10.33 1.45
C THR A 623 -0.65 9.36 1.54
N ARG A 624 -1.85 9.88 1.87
CA ARG A 624 -3.08 9.08 1.97
C ARG A 624 -3.50 8.48 0.62
N ASP A 625 -3.42 9.27 -0.46
CA ASP A 625 -3.92 8.87 -1.78
C ASP A 625 -2.85 8.30 -2.71
N ARG A 626 -1.56 8.32 -2.32
CA ARG A 626 -0.40 7.89 -3.14
C ARG A 626 -0.65 6.60 -3.91
N ASP A 627 -1.10 5.57 -3.21
CA ASP A 627 -1.31 4.24 -3.79
C ASP A 627 -2.45 4.25 -4.81
N GLN A 628 -3.49 5.07 -4.61
CA GLN A 628 -4.59 5.24 -5.57
C GLN A 628 -4.19 6.08 -6.78
N LEU A 629 -3.33 7.09 -6.61
CA LEU A 629 -2.76 7.85 -7.73
C LEU A 629 -1.94 6.93 -8.66
N TRP A 630 -1.15 6.04 -8.08
CA TRP A 630 -0.38 5.06 -8.84
C TRP A 630 -1.27 3.97 -9.46
N ALA A 631 -2.29 3.50 -8.74
CA ALA A 631 -3.24 2.53 -9.28
C ALA A 631 -3.95 3.06 -10.54
N GLU A 632 -4.41 4.31 -10.50
CA GLU A 632 -5.01 4.98 -11.66
C GLU A 632 -4.01 5.10 -12.82
N ALA A 633 -2.76 5.47 -12.53
CA ALA A 633 -1.72 5.62 -13.55
C ALA A 633 -1.38 4.29 -14.24
N VAL A 634 -1.37 3.18 -13.48
CA VAL A 634 -1.19 1.82 -13.99
C VAL A 634 -2.32 1.45 -14.93
N VAL A 635 -3.57 1.69 -14.54
CA VAL A 635 -4.73 1.43 -15.40
C VAL A 635 -4.64 2.21 -16.71
N ARG A 636 -4.39 3.53 -16.65
CA ARG A 636 -4.25 4.38 -17.85
C ARG A 636 -3.09 3.96 -18.75
N PHE A 637 -1.96 3.57 -18.18
CA PHE A 637 -0.81 3.05 -18.94
C PHE A 637 -1.17 1.75 -19.70
N HIS A 638 -1.85 0.82 -19.04
CA HIS A 638 -2.28 -0.44 -19.67
C HIS A 638 -3.38 -0.26 -20.71
N GLN A 639 -4.22 0.77 -20.57
CA GLN A 639 -5.16 1.21 -21.59
C GLN A 639 -4.48 1.84 -22.83
N GLY A 640 -3.16 1.98 -22.81
CA GLY A 640 -2.40 2.53 -23.93
C GLY A 640 -2.44 4.05 -23.99
N GLU A 641 -2.83 4.73 -22.90
CA GLU A 641 -2.74 6.18 -22.85
C GLU A 641 -1.27 6.61 -23.00
N THR A 642 -1.02 7.58 -23.87
CA THR A 642 0.33 8.12 -24.09
C THR A 642 0.81 8.85 -22.84
N TRP A 643 2.12 8.85 -22.58
CA TRP A 643 2.75 9.61 -21.49
C TRP A 643 3.58 10.82 -21.97
N TRP A 644 3.47 11.14 -23.26
CA TRP A 644 3.99 12.37 -23.85
C TRP A 644 2.82 13.26 -24.26
N LEU A 645 3.06 14.57 -24.32
CA LEU A 645 2.08 15.53 -24.82
C LEU A 645 1.86 15.29 -26.32
N THR A 646 0.60 15.29 -26.75
CA THR A 646 0.23 15.38 -28.16
C THR A 646 0.72 16.71 -28.76
N SER A 647 0.73 16.83 -30.10
CA SER A 647 1.13 18.08 -30.76
C SER A 647 0.30 19.29 -30.34
N GLU A 648 -0.99 19.08 -30.06
CA GLU A 648 -1.90 20.14 -29.59
C GLU A 648 -1.61 20.54 -28.14
N GLU A 649 -1.48 19.57 -27.23
CA GLU A 649 -1.12 19.83 -25.84
C GLU A 649 0.28 20.45 -25.70
N ALA A 650 1.22 20.04 -26.56
CA ALA A 650 2.56 20.62 -26.63
C ALA A 650 2.54 22.07 -27.11
N ALA A 651 1.70 22.40 -28.10
CA ALA A 651 1.53 23.78 -28.56
C ALA A 651 0.93 24.68 -27.46
N GLY A 652 -0.06 24.17 -26.70
CA GLY A 652 -0.60 24.87 -25.53
C GLY A 652 0.44 25.07 -24.42
N ALA A 653 1.28 24.06 -24.16
CA ALA A 653 2.38 24.15 -23.21
C ALA A 653 3.44 25.19 -23.63
N GLU A 654 3.79 25.23 -24.91
CA GLU A 654 4.72 26.22 -25.49
C GLU A 654 4.14 27.64 -25.44
N GLN A 655 2.85 27.82 -25.75
CA GLN A 655 2.18 29.12 -25.64
C GLN A 655 2.16 29.61 -24.19
N GLN A 656 1.84 28.75 -23.22
CA GLN A 656 1.87 29.09 -21.81
C GLN A 656 3.29 29.45 -21.34
N ALA A 657 4.31 28.78 -21.87
CA ALA A 657 5.71 29.11 -21.59
C ALA A 657 6.14 30.44 -22.22
N ALA A 658 5.69 30.75 -23.43
CA ALA A 658 5.91 32.03 -24.10
C ALA A 658 5.26 33.18 -23.33
N LEU A 659 4.00 33.03 -22.89
CA LEU A 659 3.32 33.99 -22.02
C LEU A 659 4.08 34.22 -20.69
N ARG A 660 4.70 33.17 -20.14
CA ARG A 660 5.56 33.28 -18.96
C ARG A 660 6.86 34.05 -19.25
N ALA A 661 7.49 33.82 -20.40
CA ALA A 661 8.67 34.55 -20.84
C ALA A 661 8.36 36.03 -21.18
N GLU A 662 7.15 36.33 -21.67
CA GLU A 662 6.70 37.70 -21.92
C GLU A 662 6.35 38.47 -20.63
N ASN A 663 5.84 37.78 -19.60
CA ASN A 663 5.61 38.36 -18.26
C ASN A 663 6.90 38.50 -17.43
N TYR A 664 8.06 38.20 -18.01
CA TYR A 664 9.38 38.33 -17.39
C TYR A 664 9.72 39.80 -17.13
N GLY A 665 9.52 40.24 -15.88
CA GLY A 665 9.74 41.60 -15.42
C GLY A 665 8.55 42.22 -14.67
N ASP A 666 7.38 41.57 -14.67
CA ASP A 666 6.14 42.20 -14.20
C ASP A 666 6.11 42.45 -12.68
N SER A 667 6.70 41.58 -11.86
CA SER A 667 6.77 41.77 -10.40
C SER A 667 7.60 42.98 -9.98
N ARG A 668 8.74 43.25 -10.64
CA ARG A 668 9.55 44.45 -10.37
C ARG A 668 8.99 45.68 -11.06
N LYS A 669 8.44 45.52 -12.26
CA LYS A 669 7.70 46.58 -12.95
C LYS A 669 6.56 47.11 -12.08
N GLU A 670 5.76 46.24 -11.47
CA GLU A 670 4.70 46.63 -10.54
C GLU A 670 5.24 47.36 -9.30
N VAL A 671 6.35 46.89 -8.73
CA VAL A 671 6.97 47.54 -7.56
C VAL A 671 7.54 48.91 -7.91
N ILE A 672 8.23 49.04 -9.05
CA ILE A 672 8.75 50.31 -9.55
C ILE A 672 7.63 51.28 -9.89
N LEU A 673 6.57 50.79 -10.55
CA LEU A 673 5.38 51.58 -10.89
C LEU A 673 4.72 52.10 -9.61
N ARG A 674 4.50 51.23 -8.61
CA ARG A 674 3.94 51.62 -7.32
C ARG A 674 4.81 52.64 -6.59
N TRP A 675 6.11 52.40 -6.52
CA TRP A 675 7.06 53.34 -5.92
C TRP A 675 6.97 54.74 -6.52
N LEU A 676 6.80 54.84 -7.85
CA LEU A 676 6.61 56.13 -8.53
C LEU A 676 5.22 56.73 -8.30
N LEU A 677 4.15 55.91 -8.39
CA LEU A 677 2.78 56.39 -8.28
C LEU A 677 2.36 56.73 -6.85
N GLU A 678 3.03 56.19 -5.83
CA GLU A 678 2.86 56.62 -4.43
C GLU A 678 3.51 58.00 -4.15
N MET A 679 4.42 58.46 -5.01
CA MET A 679 4.98 59.81 -4.93
C MET A 679 4.06 60.84 -5.60
N PRO A 680 3.86 62.02 -4.97
CA PRO A 680 3.29 63.19 -5.64
C PRO A 680 4.05 63.52 -6.94
N PRO A 681 3.37 63.94 -8.03
CA PRO A 681 4.02 64.25 -9.31
C PRO A 681 5.20 65.23 -9.18
N GLU A 682 5.09 66.20 -8.27
CA GLU A 682 6.11 67.22 -8.03
C GLU A 682 7.38 66.66 -7.35
N LYS A 683 7.28 65.46 -6.77
CA LYS A 683 8.37 64.77 -6.07
C LYS A 683 8.97 63.60 -6.86
N ARG A 684 8.41 63.27 -8.04
CA ARG A 684 8.92 62.18 -8.86
C ARG A 684 10.27 62.57 -9.51
N PRO A 685 11.26 61.68 -9.50
CA PRO A 685 12.55 61.97 -10.13
C PRO A 685 12.40 62.05 -11.66
N ALA A 686 13.08 63.01 -12.29
CA ALA A 686 13.11 63.10 -13.76
C ALA A 686 13.90 61.95 -14.40
N ASP A 687 14.88 61.41 -13.67
CA ASP A 687 15.69 60.28 -14.07
C ASP A 687 16.08 59.42 -12.85
N VAL A 688 16.30 58.12 -13.10
CA VAL A 688 16.72 57.16 -12.07
C VAL A 688 17.93 56.37 -12.52
N THR A 689 18.77 55.97 -11.57
CA THR A 689 19.83 54.99 -11.82
C THR A 689 19.36 53.59 -11.42
N ILE A 690 19.99 52.55 -11.97
CA ILE A 690 19.73 51.16 -11.58
C ILE A 690 19.91 50.96 -10.07
N LEU A 691 20.98 51.53 -9.51
CA LEU A 691 21.27 51.44 -8.09
C LEU A 691 20.18 52.12 -7.25
N GLN A 692 19.74 53.31 -7.67
CA GLN A 692 18.66 54.02 -7.00
C GLN A 692 17.35 53.22 -7.03
N VAL A 693 16.98 52.63 -8.17
CA VAL A 693 15.80 51.77 -8.25
C VAL A 693 15.94 50.53 -7.36
N GLY A 694 17.12 49.93 -7.30
CA GLY A 694 17.40 48.79 -6.43
C GLY A 694 17.24 49.13 -4.95
N VAL A 695 17.75 50.27 -4.51
CA VAL A 695 17.71 50.69 -3.10
C VAL A 695 16.34 51.27 -2.73
N ASP A 696 15.83 52.22 -3.51
CA ASP A 696 14.67 53.03 -3.13
C ASP A 696 13.34 52.35 -3.47
N ALA A 697 13.28 51.65 -4.61
CA ALA A 697 12.04 50.99 -5.05
C ALA A 697 11.96 49.54 -4.57
N LEU A 698 13.07 48.80 -4.66
CA LEU A 698 13.12 47.37 -4.31
C LEU A 698 13.62 47.11 -2.88
N MET A 699 13.98 48.15 -2.12
CA MET A 699 14.43 48.06 -0.73
C MET A 699 15.63 47.12 -0.53
N LEU A 700 16.53 47.08 -1.52
CA LEU A 700 17.73 46.25 -1.49
C LEU A 700 18.91 47.01 -0.90
N HIS A 701 19.79 46.31 -0.18
CA HIS A 701 21.07 46.88 0.20
C HIS A 701 21.93 47.13 -1.05
N PRO A 702 22.73 48.22 -1.16
CA PRO A 702 23.54 48.51 -2.34
C PRO A 702 24.43 47.36 -2.82
N ALA A 703 25.00 46.59 -1.88
CA ALA A 703 25.83 45.42 -2.18
C ALA A 703 25.04 44.24 -2.80
N GLN A 704 23.72 44.22 -2.68
CA GLN A 704 22.84 43.22 -3.30
C GLN A 704 22.49 43.58 -4.74
N VAL A 705 22.74 44.81 -5.20
CA VAL A 705 22.48 45.22 -6.60
C VAL A 705 23.62 44.73 -7.50
N ASP A 706 23.65 43.43 -7.71
CA ASP A 706 24.64 42.75 -8.53
C ASP A 706 24.32 42.85 -10.04
N THR A 707 25.11 42.15 -10.86
CA THR A 707 24.92 42.18 -12.33
C THR A 707 23.59 41.56 -12.77
N ARG A 708 23.05 40.58 -12.02
CA ARG A 708 21.76 39.95 -12.31
C ARG A 708 20.62 40.93 -12.01
N ILE A 709 20.61 41.47 -10.79
CA ILE A 709 19.59 42.44 -10.33
C ILE A 709 19.61 43.69 -11.22
N SER A 710 20.79 44.15 -11.65
CA SER A 710 20.93 45.29 -12.56
C SER A 710 20.28 45.06 -13.94
N ARG A 711 20.37 43.84 -14.48
CA ARG A 711 19.73 43.47 -15.76
C ARG A 711 18.22 43.41 -15.64
N GLU A 712 17.72 42.84 -14.54
CA GLU A 712 16.29 42.73 -14.24
C GLU A 712 15.65 44.13 -14.05
N ILE A 713 16.30 45.03 -13.31
CA ILE A 713 15.86 46.43 -13.19
C ILE A 713 15.86 47.12 -14.56
N SER A 714 16.90 46.92 -15.37
CA SER A 714 16.98 47.49 -16.72
C SER A 714 15.87 46.99 -17.65
N ALA A 715 15.49 45.71 -17.55
CA ALA A 715 14.40 45.14 -18.33
C ALA A 715 13.03 45.73 -17.89
N ALA A 716 12.78 45.83 -16.58
CA ALA A 716 11.57 46.42 -16.04
C ALA A 716 11.41 47.90 -16.43
N LEU A 717 12.49 48.69 -16.36
CA LEU A 717 12.47 50.10 -16.78
C LEU A 717 12.18 50.26 -18.27
N LYS A 718 12.75 49.40 -19.13
CA LYS A 718 12.42 49.39 -20.57
C LYS A 718 10.95 49.03 -20.84
N ALA A 719 10.42 48.04 -20.12
CA ALA A 719 9.02 47.64 -20.22
C ALA A 719 8.07 48.77 -19.78
N LEU A 720 8.49 49.60 -18.82
CA LEU A 720 7.82 50.83 -18.40
C LEU A 720 8.08 52.04 -19.32
N ARG A 721 8.70 51.83 -20.49
CA ARG A 721 9.02 52.86 -21.50
C ARG A 721 10.00 53.95 -21.04
N PHE A 722 10.85 53.68 -20.05
CA PHE A 722 11.95 54.60 -19.73
C PHE A 722 12.98 54.65 -20.86
N THR A 723 13.50 55.84 -21.13
CA THR A 723 14.57 56.02 -22.14
C THR A 723 15.94 56.09 -21.48
N ARG A 724 16.91 55.38 -22.03
CA ARG A 724 18.28 55.31 -21.49
C ARG A 724 19.10 56.48 -22.01
N GLY A 725 19.85 57.14 -21.13
CA GLY A 725 20.83 58.15 -21.50
C GLY A 725 21.97 58.28 -20.51
N GLN A 726 22.71 59.39 -20.59
CA GLN A 726 23.82 59.70 -19.70
C GLN A 726 23.64 61.09 -19.13
N ARG A 727 23.77 61.22 -17.81
CA ARG A 727 23.69 62.51 -17.13
C ARG A 727 25.09 62.99 -16.79
N ARG A 728 25.45 64.20 -17.22
CA ARG A 728 26.73 64.83 -16.85
C ARG A 728 26.61 65.38 -15.44
N LYS A 729 27.48 64.96 -14.53
CA LYS A 729 27.62 65.52 -13.19
C LYS A 729 28.70 66.61 -13.17
N ASP A 730 28.64 67.48 -12.15
CA ASP A 730 29.60 68.58 -11.94
C ASP A 730 31.03 68.05 -11.67
N ASP A 731 31.15 66.80 -11.22
CA ASP A 731 32.40 66.06 -11.02
C ASP A 731 33.02 65.50 -12.33
N GLY A 732 32.40 65.76 -13.49
CA GLY A 732 32.85 65.28 -14.80
C GLY A 732 32.43 63.85 -15.15
N THR A 733 31.82 63.10 -14.24
CA THR A 733 31.33 61.74 -14.50
C THR A 733 30.04 61.74 -15.31
N ARG A 734 29.82 60.65 -16.06
CA ARG A 734 28.63 60.45 -16.92
C ARG A 734 27.91 59.15 -16.56
N PRO A 735 27.31 59.05 -15.36
CA PRO A 735 26.54 57.88 -14.98
C PRO A 735 25.39 57.63 -15.97
N LEU A 736 25.13 56.36 -16.17
CA LEU A 736 24.04 55.89 -17.01
C LEU A 736 22.71 56.04 -16.24
N VAL A 737 21.74 56.70 -16.86
CA VAL A 737 20.44 56.99 -16.24
C VAL A 737 19.30 56.54 -17.15
N TYR A 738 18.13 56.35 -16.54
CA TYR A 738 16.87 56.06 -17.20
C TYR A 738 15.91 57.21 -16.94
N TYR A 739 15.48 57.90 -18.00
CA TYR A 739 14.56 59.02 -17.92
C TYR A 739 13.12 58.52 -17.82
N LEU A 740 12.38 59.09 -16.87
CA LEU A 740 10.98 58.78 -16.60
C LEU A 740 10.11 59.29 -17.77
N PRO A 741 9.21 58.47 -18.35
CA PRO A 741 8.33 58.92 -19.42
C PRO A 741 7.26 59.89 -18.90
N ASP A 742 6.80 60.79 -19.77
CA ASP A 742 5.90 61.90 -19.40
C ASP A 742 4.56 61.42 -18.83
N GLU A 743 4.07 60.26 -19.29
CA GLU A 743 2.84 59.63 -18.81
C GLU A 743 2.96 59.22 -17.34
N LEU A 744 4.11 58.66 -16.93
CA LEU A 744 4.37 58.31 -15.52
C LEU A 744 4.77 59.53 -14.68
N ARG A 745 5.32 60.58 -15.29
CA ARG A 745 5.60 61.83 -14.58
C ARG A 745 4.32 62.55 -14.15
N THR A 746 3.28 62.50 -14.99
CA THR A 746 2.02 63.25 -14.80
C THR A 746 0.86 62.42 -14.25
N ALA A 747 1.01 61.09 -14.15
CA ALA A 747 -0.01 60.19 -13.63
C ALA A 747 -0.49 60.57 -12.21
N PRO A 748 -1.79 60.41 -11.88
CA PRO A 748 -2.31 60.69 -10.55
C PRO A 748 -1.65 59.81 -9.48
N VAL A 749 -1.65 60.30 -8.22
CA VAL A 749 -1.08 59.56 -7.08
C VAL A 749 -2.01 58.43 -6.68
N GLU A 750 -1.48 57.22 -6.52
CA GLU A 750 -2.24 56.09 -5.98
C GLU A 750 -2.15 56.06 -4.44
N LYS A 751 -3.31 56.06 -3.77
CA LYS A 751 -3.38 55.86 -2.30
C LYS A 751 -3.37 54.35 -1.99
N ARG A 752 -2.69 53.99 -0.91
CA ARG A 752 -2.53 52.61 -0.41
C ARG A 752 -3.91 51.92 -0.26
N GLY A 753 -4.32 51.11 -1.25
CA GLY A 753 -5.58 50.36 -1.23
C GLY A 753 -6.35 50.27 -2.56
N ASP A 754 -6.15 51.19 -3.49
CA ASP A 754 -6.87 51.20 -4.78
C ASP A 754 -6.11 50.39 -5.87
N ARG A 755 -6.44 49.10 -6.04
CA ARG A 755 -5.75 48.21 -6.99
C ARG A 755 -6.17 48.35 -8.46
N ARG A 756 -7.00 49.33 -8.84
CA ARG A 756 -7.65 49.36 -10.18
C ARG A 756 -7.23 50.49 -11.13
N ALA A 757 -6.42 51.46 -10.72
CA ALA A 757 -6.13 52.64 -11.56
C ALA A 757 -4.83 52.53 -12.40
N GLY A 758 -3.75 51.97 -11.87
CA GLY A 758 -2.41 52.03 -12.49
C GLY A 758 -2.24 51.26 -13.81
N LEU A 759 -3.04 50.22 -14.06
CA LEU A 759 -3.00 49.44 -15.30
C LEU A 759 -3.65 50.15 -16.50
N GLN A 760 -4.54 51.14 -16.29
CA GLN A 760 -5.17 51.89 -17.39
C GLN A 760 -4.25 52.96 -17.99
N VAL A 761 -3.27 53.47 -17.24
CA VAL A 761 -2.37 54.55 -17.67
C VAL A 761 -1.45 54.12 -18.83
N ILE A 762 -1.13 52.83 -18.94
CA ILE A 762 -0.22 52.30 -19.97
C ILE A 762 -0.97 51.82 -21.22
N ALA A 763 -2.26 51.50 -21.12
CA ALA A 763 -3.08 50.99 -22.23
C ALA A 763 -3.67 52.09 -23.15
N GLY A 764 -3.64 53.36 -22.74
CA GLY A 764 -4.38 54.46 -23.38
C GLY A 764 -3.73 55.18 -24.57
N SER A 765 -2.88 54.54 -25.39
CA SER A 765 -2.31 55.20 -26.59
C SER A 765 -2.08 54.29 -27.82
N THR A 766 -2.98 53.34 -28.06
CA THR A 766 -3.07 52.62 -29.36
C THR A 766 -4.39 52.91 -30.07
N SER A 767 -4.74 54.19 -30.16
CA SER A 767 -5.76 54.68 -31.09
C SER A 767 -5.31 56.01 -31.67
N LEU A 768 -4.42 55.93 -32.65
CA LEU A 768 -4.32 56.75 -33.87
C LEU A 768 -3.31 56.11 -34.82
#